data_AF-A0AA88KZQ2-F1
#
_entry.id   AF-A0AA88KZQ2-F1
#
_cell.length_a   1.000
_cell.length_b   1.000
_cell.length_c   1.000
_cell.angle_alpha   90.00
_cell.angle_beta   90.00
_cell.angle_gamma   90.00
#
_symmetry.space_group_name_H-M   'P 1'
#
loop_
_entity.id
_entity.type
_entity.pdbx_description
1 polymer ?
#
loop_
_entity_poly.entity_id
_entity_poly.type
_entity_poly.pdbx_seq_one_letter_code
_entity_poly.pdbx_strand_id
1 'polypeptide(L)'
;MRLRQDERPDSGNQADYETFRCWVADYPSASSVIKWLLYEPRPISLSGEMDSPTFYQTLAGVTHFTIPFPSSHQKLCDRLCDGLFSALDENRDLHIDFKEEVCGISAACRGPLAERLKFAFKVWDKDREGVLRDESLNDMLSTFLVIANFPRELTEEEVIAGVTEMKSSISTNYNINNGFVLEDFLLWSFADSTAQSFVTFISQLFTVYFGLKPPNRREEGEAILSWLRLRKKFPPPNAQLWYLISIEWWKLWLDYVLLEAQSYETLGLQRPTLHHSVSASSLVSYTNTTAAESGDDSKSLVSFKSIDKKLHSKPGPIDNSTLLAPEQPKFRPKPDGRSEIELYPVLLKIHRHNSAPASVPPPSIGMAFSSVVLSGGYGYFGLTGGKPTRYLAYTACFNKSANIGQVMNYLCGRLNLTCDNFRLWHMKEGEEFTLLDQEKATLESLGFQEDNVLLEVRSPDQTWPEEIGSLASGSQTKFIRCEKVKSGTTGLYNLGNTCFMNSALQCVSNTKPLTEYFTERNYMKELNRTNPLGMKGQMALSYGQLVKNLWDGLSKNISPGVLRDTIYKYAPRFGDCQQHDAQELLAFLLDGLHEDLNRITEKPYVELKDSDGRPDEEVATEAWDNHLRRNRSIIVDLFHGQLKSKLTCVACERESVRFDPFTYLSLPLPLDNFIHVEVMYLPVDGEKPIKYGILLGAGSHYRDILEKLTTLAGKQSDQLKLAYVCGSRIQ
;
A
#
# COMPACT_ATOMS: atom_id res chain seq x y z
N MET A 1 16.79 12.25 39.08
CA MET A 1 16.55 13.43 38.21
C MET A 1 17.41 14.59 38.71
N ARG A 2 18.17 15.28 37.83
CA ARG A 2 18.83 16.56 38.15
C ARG A 2 18.06 17.67 37.44
N LEU A 3 17.50 18.62 38.18
CA LEU A 3 16.84 19.81 37.62
C LEU A 3 17.88 20.77 37.03
N ARG A 4 17.51 21.48 35.94
CA ARG A 4 18.33 22.53 35.33
C ARG A 4 18.52 23.67 36.34
N GLN A 5 19.62 24.40 36.20
CA GLN A 5 20.08 25.33 37.24
C GLN A 5 19.20 26.59 37.34
N ASP A 6 18.49 26.86 36.25
CA ASP A 6 17.57 27.93 35.92
C ASP A 6 16.11 27.66 36.35
N GLU A 7 15.80 26.44 36.82
CA GLU A 7 14.46 26.03 37.28
C GLU A 7 14.39 25.85 38.81
N ARG A 8 15.44 26.25 39.55
CA ARG A 8 15.49 26.11 41.01
C ARG A 8 14.95 27.37 41.69
N PRO A 9 14.23 27.25 42.83
CA PRO A 9 13.91 28.40 43.66
C PRO A 9 15.20 29.13 44.07
N ASP A 10 15.20 30.46 43.97
CA ASP A 10 16.39 31.31 44.21
C ASP A 10 16.96 31.22 45.64
N SER A 11 16.21 30.65 46.58
CA SER A 11 16.67 30.35 47.94
C SER A 11 17.16 28.91 48.03
N GLY A 12 18.48 28.72 48.10
CA GLY A 12 19.15 27.43 48.11
C GLY A 12 18.46 26.32 48.94
N ASN A 13 18.24 25.18 48.28
CA ASN A 13 17.86 23.84 48.80
C ASN A 13 16.67 23.71 49.78
N GLN A 14 16.02 24.77 50.23
CA GLN A 14 14.82 24.71 51.06
C GLN A 14 13.84 25.83 50.64
N ALA A 15 12.60 25.43 50.35
CA ALA A 15 11.47 26.32 50.07
C ALA A 15 10.32 25.94 51.02
N ASP A 16 9.64 26.94 51.58
CA ASP A 16 8.43 26.71 52.38
C ASP A 16 7.22 26.35 51.51
N TYR A 17 6.13 25.94 52.15
CA TYR A 17 4.93 25.44 51.47
C TYR A 17 4.33 26.48 50.50
N GLU A 18 4.18 27.73 50.91
CA GLU A 18 3.68 28.80 50.03
C GLU A 18 4.59 29.03 48.82
N THR A 19 5.92 29.01 49.00
CA THR A 19 6.89 29.22 47.92
C THR A 19 6.88 28.04 46.95
N PHE A 20 6.82 26.80 47.46
CA PHE A 20 6.70 25.59 46.64
C PHE A 20 5.37 25.56 45.89
N ARG A 21 4.26 25.95 46.53
CA ARG A 21 2.93 26.00 45.92
C ARG A 21 2.84 27.02 44.79
N CYS A 22 3.41 28.22 44.96
CA CYS A 22 3.44 29.23 43.89
C CYS A 22 4.34 28.76 42.72
N TRP A 23 5.50 28.19 43.03
CA TRP A 23 6.40 27.64 42.01
C TRP A 23 5.76 26.48 41.22
N VAL A 24 5.02 25.59 41.89
CA VAL A 24 4.25 24.51 41.27
C VAL A 24 3.18 25.06 40.31
N ALA A 25 2.52 26.17 40.64
CA ALA A 25 1.52 26.81 39.79
C ALA A 25 2.13 27.51 38.57
N ASP A 26 3.33 28.10 38.71
CA ASP A 26 4.01 28.83 37.64
C ASP A 26 4.77 27.90 36.67
N TYR A 27 5.14 26.68 37.10
CA TYR A 27 5.89 25.70 36.29
C TYR A 27 5.22 24.30 36.24
N PRO A 28 3.99 24.19 35.70
CA PRO A 28 3.20 22.94 35.71
C PRO A 28 3.81 21.78 34.91
N SER A 29 4.85 22.03 34.11
CA SER A 29 5.57 21.04 33.30
C SER A 29 6.92 20.60 33.87
N ALA A 30 7.35 21.14 35.03
CA ALA A 30 8.70 20.92 35.57
C ALA A 30 8.98 19.49 36.06
N SER A 31 7.96 18.70 36.41
CA SER A 31 8.12 17.27 36.68
C SER A 31 6.82 16.48 36.47
N SER A 32 6.94 15.17 36.29
CA SER A 32 5.79 14.25 36.20
C SER A 32 4.92 14.28 37.46
N VAL A 33 5.52 14.60 38.62
CA VAL A 33 4.83 14.71 39.92
C VAL A 33 4.01 16.00 40.02
N ILE A 34 4.51 17.10 39.45
CA ILE A 34 3.79 18.38 39.40
C ILE A 34 2.57 18.30 38.47
N LYS A 35 2.72 17.60 37.33
CA LYS A 35 1.61 17.28 36.44
C LYS A 35 0.53 16.42 37.11
N TRP A 36 0.94 15.53 38.02
CA TRP A 36 0.04 14.68 38.80
C TRP A 36 -0.69 15.46 39.91
N LEU A 37 -0.03 16.41 40.57
CA LEU A 37 -0.62 17.22 41.65
C LEU A 37 -1.68 18.24 41.20
N LEU A 38 -1.62 18.71 39.95
CA LEU A 38 -2.42 19.85 39.47
C LEU A 38 -3.61 19.50 38.55
N TYR A 39 -3.81 18.23 38.15
CA TYR A 39 -4.86 17.87 37.18
C TYR A 39 -5.71 16.65 37.61
N GLU A 40 -7.03 16.88 37.64
CA GLU A 40 -8.13 15.94 37.88
C GLU A 40 -8.14 14.70 36.93
N PRO A 41 -8.91 13.63 37.23
CA PRO A 41 -8.56 12.24 36.93
C PRO A 41 -8.60 11.92 35.45
N ARG A 42 -7.40 11.83 34.86
CA ARG A 42 -7.14 11.15 33.59
C ARG A 42 -6.00 10.14 33.78
N PRO A 43 -5.92 9.06 32.97
CA PRO A 43 -4.92 8.03 33.15
C PRO A 43 -3.51 8.62 33.02
N ILE A 44 -2.73 8.42 34.07
CA ILE A 44 -1.33 8.75 34.17
C ILE A 44 -0.56 8.01 33.05
N SER A 45 0.16 8.74 32.20
CA SER A 45 1.23 8.19 31.36
C SER A 45 2.57 8.56 32.00
N LEU A 46 3.28 7.56 32.55
CA LEU A 46 4.57 7.74 33.23
C LEU A 46 5.78 7.64 32.30
N SER A 47 5.60 7.60 30.98
CA SER A 47 6.73 7.70 30.06
C SER A 47 6.96 9.17 29.67
N GLY A 48 8.06 9.76 30.13
CA GLY A 48 8.66 10.86 29.37
C GLY A 48 9.04 10.36 27.98
N GLU A 49 9.01 11.23 26.97
CA GLU A 49 9.31 10.94 25.55
C GLU A 49 10.71 10.36 25.26
N MET A 50 11.48 10.01 26.29
CA MET A 50 12.89 9.59 26.20
C MET A 50 13.20 8.19 26.75
N ASP A 51 12.28 7.53 27.46
CA ASP A 51 12.52 6.18 28.00
C ASP A 51 11.44 5.19 27.54
N SER A 52 11.83 4.17 26.77
CA SER A 52 10.97 3.05 26.41
C SER A 52 10.52 2.30 27.68
N PRO A 53 9.21 2.09 27.91
CA PRO A 53 8.73 1.36 29.08
C PRO A 53 9.31 -0.06 29.11
N THR A 54 9.64 -0.56 30.30
CA THR A 54 10.04 -1.96 30.48
C THR A 54 8.89 -2.88 30.08
N PHE A 55 9.18 -4.11 29.63
CA PHE A 55 8.16 -5.12 29.28
C PHE A 55 7.04 -5.25 30.34
N TYR A 56 7.39 -5.17 31.63
CA TYR A 56 6.45 -5.22 32.75
C TYR A 56 5.54 -3.99 32.81
N GLN A 57 6.08 -2.80 32.56
CA GLN A 57 5.31 -1.55 32.51
C GLN A 57 4.38 -1.50 31.30
N THR A 58 4.81 -2.04 30.15
CA THR A 58 3.95 -2.19 28.98
C THR A 58 2.78 -3.12 29.31
N LEU A 59 3.03 -4.27 29.96
CA LEU A 59 1.97 -5.21 30.35
C LEU A 59 1.08 -4.70 31.49
N ALA A 60 1.60 -3.85 32.39
CA ALA A 60 0.85 -3.18 33.46
C ALA A 60 0.01 -2.00 32.97
N GLY A 61 0.51 -1.23 31.99
CA GLY A 61 -0.26 -0.20 31.28
C GLY A 61 -1.39 -0.77 30.43
N VAL A 62 -1.21 -1.96 29.84
CA VAL A 62 -2.23 -2.70 29.05
C VAL A 62 -3.45 -3.11 29.86
N THR A 63 -3.28 -3.29 31.16
CA THR A 63 -4.22 -4.08 31.95
C THR A 63 -5.01 -3.25 32.95
N HIS A 64 -4.69 -1.96 33.15
CA HIS A 64 -5.32 -1.17 34.22
C HIS A 64 -5.53 -2.04 35.46
N PHE A 65 -4.47 -2.73 35.90
CA PHE A 65 -4.60 -3.70 36.98
C PHE A 65 -5.31 -2.96 38.11
N THR A 66 -6.54 -3.35 38.38
CA THR A 66 -7.20 -3.13 39.65
C THR A 66 -6.91 -4.41 40.42
N ILE A 67 -6.69 -4.30 41.73
CA ILE A 67 -6.52 -5.47 42.57
C ILE A 67 -7.70 -6.41 42.24
N PRO A 68 -7.44 -7.68 41.85
CA PRO A 68 -8.39 -8.49 41.11
C PRO A 68 -9.43 -9.12 42.06
N PHE A 69 -10.03 -8.32 42.94
CA PHE A 69 -11.13 -8.78 43.76
C PHE A 69 -12.43 -8.73 42.92
N PRO A 70 -13.21 -9.82 42.87
CA PRO A 70 -14.57 -9.77 42.37
C PRO A 70 -15.37 -8.74 43.16
N SER A 71 -16.41 -8.15 42.55
CA SER A 71 -17.25 -7.14 43.21
C SER A 71 -17.84 -7.62 44.55
N SER A 72 -18.01 -8.93 44.73
CA SER A 72 -18.45 -9.56 45.98
C SER A 72 -17.47 -9.39 47.16
N HIS A 73 -16.18 -9.15 46.90
CA HIS A 73 -15.14 -9.03 47.94
C HIS A 73 -14.52 -7.62 48.00
N GLN A 74 -15.18 -6.61 47.44
CA GLN A 74 -14.67 -5.22 47.40
C GLN A 74 -14.26 -4.69 48.79
N LYS A 75 -15.02 -5.02 49.84
CA LYS A 75 -14.71 -4.61 51.22
C LYS A 75 -13.36 -5.13 51.72
N LEU A 76 -12.97 -6.34 51.33
CA LEU A 76 -11.65 -6.90 51.67
C LEU A 76 -10.54 -6.21 50.90
N CYS A 77 -10.81 -5.85 49.64
CA CYS A 77 -9.89 -5.06 48.82
C CYS A 77 -9.61 -3.69 49.45
N ASP A 78 -10.65 -2.97 49.87
CA ASP A 78 -10.52 -1.65 50.48
C ASP A 78 -9.68 -1.74 51.78
N ARG A 79 -9.95 -2.76 52.61
CA ARG A 79 -9.18 -3.04 53.85
C ARG A 79 -7.71 -3.35 53.57
N LEU A 80 -7.42 -4.11 52.52
CA LEU A 80 -6.06 -4.43 52.08
C LEU A 80 -5.33 -3.17 51.58
N CYS A 81 -6.00 -2.31 50.80
CA CYS A 81 -5.44 -1.03 50.34
C CYS A 81 -5.06 -0.14 51.53
N ASP A 82 -5.95 0.02 52.49
CA ASP A 82 -5.69 0.81 53.70
C ASP A 82 -4.52 0.23 54.50
N GLY A 83 -4.45 -1.09 54.59
CA GLY A 83 -3.36 -1.80 55.27
C GLY A 83 -2.01 -1.62 54.57
N LEU A 84 -1.98 -1.72 53.25
CA LEU A 84 -0.76 -1.49 52.46
C LEU A 84 -0.28 -0.05 52.57
N PHE A 85 -1.19 0.92 52.53
CA PHE A 85 -0.86 2.33 52.74
C PHE A 85 -0.24 2.54 54.13
N SER A 86 -0.90 2.02 55.18
CA SER A 86 -0.41 2.13 56.56
C SER A 86 0.93 1.41 56.81
N ALA A 87 1.19 0.33 56.05
CA ALA A 87 2.44 -0.40 56.12
C ALA A 87 3.59 0.30 55.37
N LEU A 88 3.29 1.15 54.40
CA LEU A 88 4.27 1.95 53.66
C LEU A 88 4.58 3.28 54.37
N ASP A 89 3.56 3.98 54.88
CA ASP A 89 3.67 5.19 55.68
C ASP A 89 4.33 4.88 57.04
N GLU A 90 5.65 5.08 57.14
CA GLU A 90 6.42 4.67 58.31
C GLU A 90 6.25 5.62 59.48
N ASN A 91 6.16 6.92 59.16
CA ASN A 91 6.13 8.00 60.11
C ASN A 91 4.70 8.43 60.51
N ARG A 92 3.66 7.90 59.86
CA ARG A 92 2.22 8.18 60.06
C ARG A 92 1.82 9.62 59.76
N ASP A 93 2.47 10.25 58.79
CA ASP A 93 2.14 11.60 58.34
C ASP A 93 1.06 11.64 57.25
N LEU A 94 0.48 10.48 56.90
CA LEU A 94 -0.49 10.29 55.82
C LEU A 94 0.08 10.60 54.43
N HIS A 95 1.40 10.65 54.31
CA HIS A 95 2.14 10.68 53.07
C HIS A 95 3.08 9.47 53.01
N ILE A 96 3.49 9.11 51.80
CA ILE A 96 4.52 8.10 51.59
C ILE A 96 5.65 8.83 50.88
N ASP A 97 6.74 9.08 51.59
CA ASP A 97 7.92 9.68 50.99
C ASP A 97 8.73 8.64 50.18
N PHE A 98 9.69 9.11 49.37
CA PHE A 98 10.49 8.22 48.53
C PHE A 98 11.30 7.19 49.33
N LYS A 99 11.72 7.53 50.56
CA LYS A 99 12.47 6.63 51.42
C LYS A 99 11.56 5.53 51.94
N GLU A 100 10.36 5.88 52.38
CA GLU A 100 9.30 4.97 52.84
C GLU A 100 8.84 4.02 51.73
N GLU A 101 8.63 4.55 50.53
CA GLU A 101 8.30 3.77 49.34
C GLU A 101 9.39 2.74 49.02
N VAL A 102 10.65 3.17 48.92
CA VAL A 102 11.78 2.27 48.57
C VAL A 102 12.03 1.24 49.67
N CYS A 103 11.97 1.63 50.94
CA CYS A 103 12.14 0.71 52.07
C CYS A 103 11.01 -0.32 52.13
N GLY A 104 9.76 0.12 51.98
CA GLY A 104 8.58 -0.74 52.00
C GLY A 104 8.56 -1.74 50.85
N ILE A 105 8.82 -1.29 49.62
CA ILE A 105 8.92 -2.17 48.44
C ILE A 105 10.06 -3.18 48.61
N SER A 106 11.21 -2.76 49.17
CA SER A 106 12.34 -3.66 49.40
C SER A 106 11.99 -4.75 50.42
N ALA A 107 11.31 -4.40 51.52
CA ALA A 107 10.84 -5.34 52.53
C ALA A 107 9.81 -6.34 51.98
N ALA A 108 8.92 -5.89 51.09
CA ALA A 108 7.89 -6.72 50.49
C ALA A 108 8.40 -7.68 49.40
N CYS A 109 9.40 -7.27 48.62
CA CYS A 109 9.82 -7.97 47.40
C CYS A 109 11.20 -8.64 47.45
N ARG A 110 12.19 -8.03 48.12
CA ARG A 110 13.61 -8.42 48.01
C ARG A 110 14.22 -9.02 49.27
N GLY A 111 13.53 -8.95 50.41
CA GLY A 111 13.97 -9.57 51.65
C GLY A 111 13.84 -11.10 51.65
N PRO A 112 14.53 -11.81 52.57
CA PRO A 112 14.23 -13.21 52.90
C PRO A 112 12.75 -13.40 53.24
N LEU A 113 12.24 -14.63 53.12
CA LEU A 113 10.83 -14.93 53.39
C LEU A 113 10.34 -14.38 54.74
N ALA A 114 11.17 -14.45 55.79
CA ALA A 114 10.86 -13.90 57.11
C ALA A 114 10.58 -12.38 57.09
N GLU A 115 11.34 -11.58 56.34
CA GLU A 115 11.12 -10.13 56.25
C GLU A 115 9.87 -9.80 55.43
N ARG A 116 9.60 -10.60 54.39
CA ARG A 116 8.38 -10.46 53.58
C ARG A 116 7.13 -10.84 54.38
N LEU A 117 7.23 -11.84 55.27
CA LEU A 117 6.18 -12.21 56.20
C LEU A 117 5.97 -11.13 57.28
N LYS A 118 7.04 -10.52 57.81
CA LYS A 118 6.92 -9.34 58.70
C LYS A 118 6.19 -8.19 58.01
N PHE A 119 6.50 -7.94 56.74
CA PHE A 119 5.76 -6.96 55.95
C PHE A 119 4.28 -7.33 55.81
N ALA A 120 3.96 -8.61 55.52
CA ALA A 120 2.58 -9.09 55.45
C ALA A 120 1.82 -8.93 56.77
N PHE A 121 2.46 -9.17 57.91
CA PHE A 121 1.87 -8.91 59.23
C PHE A 121 1.59 -7.41 59.45
N LYS A 122 2.56 -6.56 59.08
CA LYS A 122 2.48 -5.10 59.19
C LYS A 122 1.30 -4.49 58.42
N VAL A 123 0.88 -5.10 57.30
CA VAL A 123 -0.31 -4.69 56.55
C VAL A 123 -1.58 -4.73 57.41
N TRP A 124 -1.65 -5.62 58.40
CA TRP A 124 -2.84 -5.81 59.25
C TRP A 124 -2.66 -5.23 60.66
N ASP A 125 -1.43 -4.98 61.09
CA ASP A 125 -1.06 -4.31 62.35
C ASP A 125 -1.07 -2.77 62.20
N LYS A 126 -2.26 -2.22 61.91
CA LYS A 126 -2.43 -0.77 61.65
C LYS A 126 -1.98 0.09 62.84
N ASP A 127 -2.20 -0.40 64.06
CA ASP A 127 -1.84 0.27 65.32
C ASP A 127 -0.37 0.07 65.73
N ARG A 128 0.39 -0.84 65.07
CA ARG A 128 1.82 -1.12 65.34
C ARG A 128 2.07 -1.61 66.77
N GLU A 129 1.09 -2.28 67.35
CA GLU A 129 1.20 -2.86 68.69
C GLU A 129 1.91 -4.22 68.64
N GLY A 130 2.17 -4.76 67.44
CA GLY A 130 2.79 -6.07 67.24
C GLY A 130 1.82 -7.23 67.50
N VAL A 131 0.51 -6.95 67.59
CA VAL A 131 -0.53 -7.90 67.98
C VAL A 131 -1.79 -7.75 67.12
N LEU A 132 -2.18 -8.81 66.42
CA LEU A 132 -3.43 -8.84 65.67
C LEU A 132 -4.58 -9.30 66.57
N ARG A 133 -5.52 -8.39 66.83
CA ARG A 133 -6.78 -8.68 67.54
C ARG A 133 -7.80 -9.33 66.60
N ASP A 134 -8.90 -9.83 67.16
CA ASP A 134 -9.84 -10.71 66.45
C ASP A 134 -10.36 -10.19 65.10
N GLU A 135 -10.62 -8.89 64.99
CA GLU A 135 -11.08 -8.24 63.75
C GLU A 135 -9.98 -8.21 62.67
N SER A 136 -8.80 -7.66 62.99
CA SER A 136 -7.66 -7.63 62.06
C SER A 136 -7.17 -9.03 61.69
N LEU A 137 -7.25 -9.99 62.62
CA LEU A 137 -6.92 -11.39 62.38
C LEU A 137 -7.92 -12.04 61.42
N ASN A 138 -9.23 -11.79 61.58
CA ASN A 138 -10.24 -12.27 60.64
C ASN A 138 -9.99 -11.70 59.25
N ASP A 139 -9.73 -10.39 59.13
CA ASP A 139 -9.52 -9.72 57.85
C ASP A 139 -8.29 -10.24 57.10
N MET A 140 -7.19 -10.46 57.85
CA MET A 140 -5.98 -11.09 57.31
C MET A 140 -6.26 -12.49 56.77
N LEU A 141 -6.90 -13.35 57.58
CA LEU A 141 -7.18 -14.73 57.21
C LEU A 141 -8.16 -14.82 56.04
N SER A 142 -9.22 -13.99 56.03
CA SER A 142 -10.14 -13.89 54.89
C SER A 142 -9.40 -13.51 53.61
N THR A 143 -8.49 -12.54 53.68
CA THR A 143 -7.72 -12.07 52.53
C THR A 143 -6.74 -13.14 52.03
N PHE A 144 -6.04 -13.83 52.94
CA PHE A 144 -5.13 -14.92 52.60
C PHE A 144 -5.87 -16.07 51.91
N LEU A 145 -7.03 -16.46 52.43
CA LEU A 145 -7.85 -17.52 51.88
C LEU A 145 -8.37 -17.18 50.48
N VAL A 146 -8.87 -15.96 50.29
CA VAL A 146 -9.36 -15.48 48.98
C VAL A 146 -8.23 -15.45 47.95
N ILE A 147 -7.05 -14.94 48.33
CA ILE A 147 -5.89 -14.89 47.43
C ILE A 147 -5.36 -16.29 47.11
N ALA A 148 -5.29 -17.19 48.10
CA ALA A 148 -4.80 -18.56 47.89
C ALA A 148 -5.71 -19.41 46.99
N ASN A 149 -7.02 -19.13 46.98
CA ASN A 149 -8.00 -19.82 46.13
C ASN A 149 -8.19 -19.16 44.76
N PHE A 150 -7.57 -18.01 44.53
CA PHE A 150 -7.74 -17.26 43.29
C PHE A 150 -7.16 -18.04 42.09
N PRO A 151 -7.88 -18.18 40.95
CA PRO A 151 -9.03 -17.39 40.49
C PRO A 151 -10.43 -17.94 40.85
N ARG A 152 -10.57 -18.99 41.67
CA ARG A 152 -11.88 -19.48 42.12
C ARG A 152 -12.49 -18.44 43.04
N GLU A 153 -13.72 -18.02 42.76
CA GLU A 153 -14.45 -17.15 43.68
C GLU A 153 -15.01 -18.00 44.80
N LEU A 154 -14.71 -17.63 46.05
CA LEU A 154 -15.32 -18.22 47.23
C LEU A 154 -16.62 -17.49 47.52
N THR A 155 -17.62 -18.20 48.01
CA THR A 155 -18.81 -17.61 48.62
C THR A 155 -18.48 -17.05 50.00
N GLU A 156 -19.28 -16.10 50.52
CA GLU A 156 -19.07 -15.57 51.88
C GLU A 156 -19.11 -16.70 52.93
N GLU A 157 -19.96 -17.71 52.74
CA GLU A 157 -20.05 -18.86 53.64
C GLU A 157 -18.78 -19.73 53.62
N GLU A 158 -18.19 -19.97 52.45
CA GLU A 158 -16.91 -20.70 52.32
C GLU A 158 -15.76 -19.94 52.98
N VAL A 159 -15.73 -18.60 52.85
CA VAL A 159 -14.72 -17.76 53.51
C VAL A 159 -14.86 -17.85 55.02
N ILE A 160 -16.07 -17.70 55.56
CA ILE A 160 -16.33 -17.77 57.01
C ILE A 160 -15.94 -19.15 57.56
N ALA A 161 -16.31 -20.22 56.86
CA ALA A 161 -15.97 -21.59 57.27
C ALA A 161 -14.46 -21.81 57.28
N GLY A 162 -13.75 -21.42 56.23
CA GLY A 162 -12.29 -21.57 56.14
C GLY A 162 -11.53 -20.72 57.16
N VAL A 163 -11.99 -19.49 57.44
CA VAL A 163 -11.40 -18.65 58.49
C VAL A 163 -11.61 -19.25 59.87
N THR A 164 -12.78 -19.83 60.13
CA THR A 164 -13.07 -20.51 61.41
C THR A 164 -12.15 -21.71 61.62
N GLU A 165 -11.91 -22.50 60.58
CA GLU A 165 -10.97 -23.63 60.63
C GLU A 165 -9.53 -23.17 60.88
N MET A 166 -9.07 -22.14 60.15
CA MET A 166 -7.73 -21.57 60.35
C MET A 166 -7.56 -20.99 61.76
N LYS A 167 -8.56 -20.26 62.28
CA LYS A 167 -8.55 -19.74 63.66
C LYS A 167 -8.51 -20.85 64.69
N SER A 168 -9.28 -21.93 64.49
CA SER A 168 -9.26 -23.09 65.39
C SER A 168 -7.89 -23.77 65.41
N SER A 169 -7.26 -23.91 64.24
CA SER A 169 -5.90 -24.47 64.11
C SER A 169 -4.86 -23.60 64.81
N ILE A 170 -4.94 -22.27 64.65
CA ILE A 170 -4.06 -21.33 65.33
C ILE A 170 -4.27 -21.40 66.85
N SER A 171 -5.52 -21.38 67.32
CA SER A 171 -5.85 -21.42 68.77
C SER A 171 -5.41 -22.71 69.47
N THR A 172 -5.27 -23.81 68.70
CA THR A 172 -4.82 -25.10 69.24
C THR A 172 -3.31 -25.12 69.47
N ASN A 173 -2.55 -24.36 68.66
CA ASN A 173 -1.09 -24.38 68.66
C ASN A 173 -0.46 -23.13 69.31
N TYR A 174 -1.22 -22.04 69.45
CA TYR A 174 -0.75 -20.73 69.93
C TYR A 174 -1.79 -20.09 70.88
N ASN A 175 -1.31 -19.32 71.87
CA ASN A 175 -2.19 -18.65 72.83
C ASN A 175 -2.67 -17.29 72.29
N ILE A 176 -3.82 -17.26 71.63
CA ILE A 176 -4.37 -16.04 71.03
C ILE A 176 -5.30 -15.23 71.95
N ASN A 177 -5.42 -15.57 73.24
CA ASN A 177 -6.36 -14.90 74.15
C ASN A 177 -6.09 -13.39 74.32
N ASN A 178 -4.84 -12.97 74.14
CA ASN A 178 -4.43 -11.57 74.17
C ASN A 178 -4.10 -11.02 72.77
N GLY A 179 -4.53 -11.71 71.71
CA GLY A 179 -4.23 -11.42 70.31
C GLY A 179 -3.07 -12.24 69.74
N PHE A 180 -2.95 -12.25 68.41
CA PHE A 180 -1.96 -13.03 67.68
C PHE A 180 -0.69 -12.21 67.42
N VAL A 181 0.37 -12.50 68.15
CA VAL A 181 1.63 -11.75 68.12
C VAL A 181 2.48 -12.08 66.90
N LEU A 182 3.35 -11.15 66.50
CA LEU A 182 4.23 -11.31 65.33
C LEU A 182 5.05 -12.61 65.33
N GLU A 183 5.58 -13.00 66.49
CA GLU A 183 6.44 -14.19 66.64
C GLU A 183 5.67 -15.48 66.34
N ASP A 184 4.47 -15.61 66.89
CA ASP A 184 3.56 -16.73 66.63
C ASP A 184 3.09 -16.75 65.17
N PHE A 185 2.81 -15.57 64.59
CA PHE A 185 2.49 -15.44 63.17
C PHE A 185 3.63 -15.96 62.28
N LEU A 186 4.88 -15.61 62.56
CA LEU A 186 6.03 -16.05 61.76
C LEU A 186 6.21 -17.57 61.81
N LEU A 187 5.97 -18.20 62.97
CA LEU A 187 6.02 -19.66 63.12
C LEU A 187 4.90 -20.36 62.35
N TRP A 188 3.66 -19.84 62.46
CA TRP A 188 2.50 -20.40 61.78
C TRP A 188 2.60 -20.24 60.25
N SER A 189 2.93 -19.03 59.79
CA SER A 189 2.94 -18.67 58.36
C SER A 189 4.04 -19.36 57.55
N PHE A 190 5.06 -19.92 58.20
CA PHE A 190 6.10 -20.69 57.53
C PHE A 190 5.58 -22.01 56.95
N ALA A 191 4.60 -22.63 57.61
CA ALA A 191 3.99 -23.90 57.19
C ALA A 191 2.66 -23.70 56.45
N ASP A 192 2.05 -22.51 56.54
CA ASP A 192 0.76 -22.22 55.94
C ASP A 192 0.87 -21.76 54.47
N SER A 193 0.25 -22.52 53.57
CA SER A 193 0.26 -22.22 52.14
C SER A 193 -0.48 -20.93 51.75
N THR A 194 -1.44 -20.48 52.57
CA THR A 194 -2.23 -19.27 52.26
C THR A 194 -1.42 -18.01 52.54
N ALA A 195 -0.65 -17.99 53.63
CA ALA A 195 0.30 -16.91 53.94
C ALA A 195 1.41 -16.79 52.87
N GLN A 196 1.94 -17.92 52.39
CA GLN A 196 2.92 -17.93 51.30
C GLN A 196 2.33 -17.39 49.99
N SER A 197 1.07 -17.72 49.71
CA SER A 197 0.34 -17.22 48.54
C SER A 197 0.14 -15.70 48.61
N PHE A 198 -0.19 -15.16 49.79
CA PHE A 198 -0.31 -13.72 50.01
C PHE A 198 1.00 -12.97 49.79
N VAL A 199 2.10 -13.44 50.38
CA VAL A 199 3.43 -12.83 50.22
C VAL A 199 3.91 -12.88 48.77
N THR A 200 3.57 -13.94 48.05
CA THR A 200 3.82 -14.05 46.60
C THR A 200 2.98 -13.05 45.83
N PHE A 201 1.69 -12.92 46.16
CA PHE A 201 0.79 -11.95 45.55
C PHE A 201 1.27 -10.50 45.72
N ILE A 202 1.65 -10.08 46.93
CA ILE A 202 2.18 -8.74 47.19
C ILE A 202 3.46 -8.47 46.39
N SER A 203 4.37 -9.45 46.32
CA SER A 203 5.59 -9.32 45.51
C SER A 203 5.28 -9.17 44.02
N GLN A 204 4.33 -9.95 43.50
CA GLN A 204 3.88 -9.85 42.11
C GLN A 204 3.19 -8.50 41.85
N LEU A 205 2.35 -8.03 42.77
CA LEU A 205 1.69 -6.73 42.70
C LEU A 205 2.73 -5.61 42.54
N PHE A 206 3.72 -5.55 43.44
CA PHE A 206 4.77 -4.53 43.35
C PHE A 206 5.66 -4.69 42.11
N THR A 207 5.99 -5.92 41.73
CA THR A 207 6.78 -6.22 40.52
C THR A 207 6.09 -5.70 39.26
N VAL A 208 4.78 -5.92 39.16
CA VAL A 208 3.98 -5.52 38.01
C VAL A 208 3.75 -4.02 37.97
N TYR A 209 3.34 -3.39 39.08
CA TYR A 209 2.99 -1.96 39.11
C TYR A 209 4.22 -1.04 39.09
N PHE A 210 5.29 -1.40 39.81
CA PHE A 210 6.51 -0.60 39.88
C PHE A 210 7.56 -1.02 38.84
N GLY A 211 7.24 -1.99 37.98
CA GLY A 211 8.15 -2.46 36.94
C GLY A 211 9.45 -3.05 37.48
N LEU A 212 9.43 -3.61 38.69
CA LEU A 212 10.62 -4.19 39.30
C LEU A 212 11.03 -5.43 38.50
N LYS A 213 12.34 -5.61 38.30
CA LYS A 213 12.85 -6.83 37.66
C LYS A 213 12.54 -8.03 38.56
N PRO A 214 11.80 -9.06 38.08
CA PRO A 214 11.60 -10.30 38.81
C PRO A 214 12.94 -10.96 39.13
N PRO A 215 13.06 -11.65 40.27
CA PRO A 215 14.34 -12.21 40.72
C PRO A 215 14.82 -13.37 39.84
N ASN A 216 13.91 -14.10 39.19
CA ASN A 216 14.22 -15.20 38.28
C ASN A 216 13.16 -15.36 37.18
N ARG A 217 13.50 -16.13 36.13
CA ARG A 217 12.63 -16.38 34.96
C ARG A 217 11.32 -17.10 35.29
N ARG A 218 11.29 -17.90 36.36
CA ARG A 218 10.12 -18.67 36.78
C ARG A 218 9.09 -17.75 37.43
N GLU A 219 9.52 -16.92 38.37
CA GLU A 219 8.67 -15.90 39.00
C GLU A 219 8.20 -14.86 37.98
N GLU A 220 9.02 -14.55 36.96
CA GLU A 220 8.61 -13.72 35.82
C GLU A 220 7.44 -14.35 35.04
N GLY A 221 7.54 -15.64 34.69
CA GLY A 221 6.47 -16.36 34.00
C GLY A 221 5.22 -16.51 34.86
N GLU A 222 5.37 -16.91 36.13
CA GLU A 222 4.28 -17.08 37.09
C GLU A 222 3.52 -15.77 37.32
N ALA A 223 4.20 -14.64 37.50
CA ALA A 223 3.56 -13.34 37.63
C ALA A 223 2.73 -13.02 36.37
N ILE A 224 3.37 -12.91 35.21
CA ILE A 224 2.70 -12.42 34.00
C ILE A 224 1.58 -13.34 33.53
N LEU A 225 1.82 -14.66 33.50
CA LEU A 225 0.80 -15.61 33.05
C LEU A 225 -0.38 -15.67 34.01
N SER A 226 -0.14 -15.56 35.33
CA SER A 226 -1.24 -15.51 36.30
C SER A 226 -2.10 -14.27 36.05
N TRP A 227 -1.51 -13.09 35.97
CA TRP A 227 -2.23 -11.84 35.70
C TRP A 227 -2.97 -11.83 34.34
N LEU A 228 -2.42 -12.48 33.30
CA LEU A 228 -3.12 -12.66 32.02
C LEU A 228 -4.35 -13.57 32.13
N ARG A 229 -4.27 -14.68 32.87
CA ARG A 229 -5.44 -15.55 33.14
C ARG A 229 -6.53 -14.77 33.87
N LEU A 230 -6.15 -13.91 34.82
CA LEU A 230 -7.08 -13.06 35.54
C LEU A 230 -7.79 -12.09 34.61
N ARG A 231 -7.05 -11.44 33.72
CA ARG A 231 -7.62 -10.51 32.73
C ARG A 231 -8.61 -11.19 31.78
N LYS A 232 -8.36 -12.45 31.41
CA LYS A 232 -9.29 -13.24 30.59
C LYS A 232 -10.60 -13.53 31.33
N LYS A 233 -10.55 -13.71 32.65
CA LYS A 233 -11.73 -13.99 33.49
C LYS A 233 -12.50 -12.71 33.86
N PHE A 234 -11.79 -11.61 34.08
CA PHE A 234 -12.33 -10.31 34.49
C PHE A 234 -11.89 -9.20 33.51
N PRO A 235 -12.56 -9.06 32.35
CA PRO A 235 -12.26 -7.98 31.41
C PRO A 235 -12.70 -6.62 31.97
N PRO A 236 -11.97 -5.53 31.67
CA PRO A 236 -12.27 -4.20 32.17
C PRO A 236 -13.52 -3.64 31.47
N PRO A 237 -14.30 -2.79 32.15
CA PRO A 237 -15.50 -2.22 31.56
C PRO A 237 -15.22 -1.23 30.41
N ASN A 238 -14.04 -0.60 30.33
CA ASN A 238 -13.72 0.45 29.35
C ASN A 238 -12.24 0.44 28.84
N ALA A 239 -11.76 -0.67 28.27
CA ALA A 239 -10.43 -0.67 27.62
C ALA A 239 -10.44 0.09 26.29
N GLN A 240 -10.06 1.37 26.31
CA GLN A 240 -9.87 2.19 25.10
C GLN A 240 -8.44 2.08 24.51
N LEU A 241 -7.47 1.57 25.28
CA LEU A 241 -6.07 1.45 24.87
C LEU A 241 -5.67 -0.02 24.69
N TRP A 242 -5.14 -0.34 23.51
CA TRP A 242 -4.62 -1.66 23.14
C TRP A 242 -3.12 -1.53 22.86
N TYR A 243 -2.30 -2.35 23.54
CA TYR A 243 -0.88 -2.45 23.19
C TYR A 243 -0.65 -3.77 22.48
N LEU A 244 0.01 -3.70 21.33
CA LEU A 244 0.30 -4.84 20.50
C LEU A 244 1.69 -5.40 20.86
N ILE A 245 1.82 -6.72 20.84
CA ILE A 245 3.09 -7.42 21.01
C ILE A 245 3.24 -8.39 19.84
N SER A 246 4.37 -8.32 19.13
CA SER A 246 4.70 -9.26 18.06
C SER A 246 4.59 -10.70 18.55
N ILE A 247 3.90 -11.55 17.78
CA ILE A 247 3.75 -12.98 18.11
C ILE A 247 5.10 -13.70 18.14
N GLU A 248 6.10 -13.21 17.38
CA GLU A 248 7.45 -13.76 17.37
C GLU A 248 8.17 -13.47 18.68
N TRP A 249 8.12 -12.21 19.13
CA TRP A 249 8.69 -11.80 20.41
C TRP A 249 7.99 -12.53 21.58
N TRP A 250 6.66 -12.64 21.54
CA TRP A 250 5.87 -13.35 22.55
C TRP A 250 6.28 -14.83 22.67
N LYS A 251 6.48 -15.52 21.54
CA LYS A 251 6.95 -16.91 21.53
C LYS A 251 8.32 -17.06 22.16
N LEU A 252 9.27 -16.18 21.82
CA LEU A 252 10.62 -16.18 22.41
C LEU A 252 10.59 -15.95 23.93
N TRP A 253 9.74 -15.04 24.40
CA TRP A 253 9.55 -14.81 25.83
C TRP A 253 8.92 -16.02 26.53
N LEU A 254 7.91 -16.63 25.91
CA LEU A 254 7.24 -17.80 26.45
C LEU A 254 8.21 -18.98 26.58
N ASP A 255 9.04 -19.21 25.57
CA ASP A 255 10.10 -20.23 25.62
C ASP A 255 11.10 -19.92 26.75
N TYR A 256 11.51 -18.67 26.92
CA TYR A 256 12.41 -18.25 28.00
C TYR A 256 11.87 -18.56 29.40
N VAL A 257 10.58 -18.28 29.68
CA VAL A 257 9.99 -18.51 31.02
C VAL A 257 9.52 -19.94 31.26
N LEU A 258 9.17 -20.69 30.21
CA LEU A 258 8.67 -22.08 30.32
C LEU A 258 9.75 -23.16 30.20
N LEU A 259 11.03 -22.78 30.11
CA LEU A 259 12.17 -23.65 29.80
C LEU A 259 12.37 -24.84 30.78
N GLU A 260 11.70 -24.85 31.94
CA GLU A 260 11.76 -25.92 32.95
C GLU A 260 10.39 -26.46 33.41
N ALA A 261 9.27 -26.00 32.83
CA ALA A 261 7.94 -26.36 33.33
C ALA A 261 7.26 -27.41 32.46
N GLN A 262 6.97 -28.59 33.02
CA GLN A 262 6.07 -29.62 32.48
C GLN A 262 4.59 -29.14 32.39
N SER A 263 4.32 -27.97 31.80
CA SER A 263 3.04 -27.25 31.97
C SER A 263 2.37 -26.78 30.68
N TYR A 264 2.67 -27.41 29.54
CA TYR A 264 1.89 -27.18 28.31
C TYR A 264 0.43 -27.65 28.48
N GLU A 265 0.20 -28.75 29.22
CA GLU A 265 -1.14 -29.34 29.39
C GLU A 265 -2.01 -28.57 30.40
N THR A 266 -1.41 -27.95 31.42
CA THR A 266 -2.14 -27.17 32.45
C THR A 266 -2.64 -25.83 31.93
N LEU A 267 -2.16 -25.38 30.77
CA LEU A 267 -2.42 -24.05 30.19
C LEU A 267 -3.44 -24.05 29.03
N GLY A 268 -3.89 -25.22 28.55
CA GLY A 268 -4.81 -25.32 27.41
C GLY A 268 -4.23 -24.75 26.10
N LEU A 269 -2.90 -24.66 25.98
CA LEU A 269 -2.19 -24.16 24.81
C LEU A 269 -1.53 -25.33 24.07
N GLN A 270 -1.76 -25.45 22.77
CA GLN A 270 -1.06 -26.45 21.94
C GLN A 270 0.42 -26.08 21.80
N ARG A 271 1.31 -27.07 21.90
CA ARG A 271 2.71 -26.95 21.49
C ARG A 271 2.75 -26.46 20.04
N PRO A 272 3.53 -25.43 19.70
CA PRO A 272 3.74 -25.06 18.31
C PRO A 272 4.41 -26.23 17.59
N THR A 273 3.73 -26.82 16.60
CA THR A 273 4.40 -27.66 15.62
C THR A 273 5.28 -26.76 14.77
N LEU A 274 6.60 -26.97 14.83
CA LEU A 274 7.57 -26.38 13.92
C LEU A 274 7.38 -26.96 12.51
N HIS A 275 6.32 -26.54 11.83
CA HIS A 275 6.24 -26.60 10.38
C HIS A 275 6.59 -25.22 9.85
N HIS A 276 7.89 -25.02 9.63
CA HIS A 276 8.47 -24.44 8.42
C HIS A 276 9.95 -24.20 8.68
N SER A 277 10.76 -24.75 7.78
CA SER A 277 12.20 -24.53 7.67
C SER A 277 12.47 -23.03 7.48
N VAL A 278 12.64 -22.29 8.58
CA VAL A 278 13.31 -21.00 8.52
C VAL A 278 14.80 -21.31 8.41
N SER A 279 15.34 -21.22 7.20
CA SER A 279 16.77 -21.28 6.97
C SER A 279 17.44 -20.18 7.78
N ALA A 280 18.46 -20.55 8.56
CA ALA A 280 19.24 -19.71 9.46
C ALA A 280 19.94 -18.51 8.79
N SER A 281 19.79 -18.33 7.47
CA SER A 281 20.28 -17.19 6.70
C SER A 281 19.46 -15.91 6.86
N SER A 282 18.24 -15.98 7.41
CA SER A 282 17.33 -14.82 7.47
C SER A 282 17.48 -13.94 8.72
N LEU A 283 18.31 -14.35 9.69
CA LEU A 283 18.49 -13.65 10.98
C LEU A 283 19.77 -12.80 11.05
N VAL A 284 20.48 -12.60 9.93
CA VAL A 284 21.77 -11.86 9.90
C VAL A 284 21.68 -10.50 9.20
N SER A 285 20.55 -10.11 8.62
CA SER A 285 20.49 -8.89 7.78
C SER A 285 20.09 -7.59 8.50
N TYR A 286 19.84 -7.57 9.81
CA TYR A 286 19.41 -6.36 10.52
C TYR A 286 20.22 -6.03 11.77
N THR A 287 21.55 -6.13 11.71
CA THR A 287 22.42 -5.33 12.58
C THR A 287 23.75 -5.13 11.86
N ASN A 288 23.95 -3.97 11.24
CA ASN A 288 25.23 -3.24 11.18
C ASN A 288 25.07 -2.02 10.27
N THR A 289 24.75 -0.88 10.86
CA THR A 289 25.01 0.42 10.25
C THR A 289 25.73 1.25 11.31
N THR A 290 27.07 1.15 11.32
CA THR A 290 28.03 2.22 11.69
C THR A 290 29.44 1.64 11.85
N ALA A 291 30.42 2.44 11.42
CA ALA A 291 31.88 2.32 11.57
C ALA A 291 32.62 1.49 10.51
N ALA A 292 33.26 2.24 9.60
CA ALA A 292 34.37 1.80 8.77
C ALA A 292 35.63 1.65 9.63
N GLU A 293 36.44 0.61 9.38
CA GLU A 293 37.90 0.67 9.29
C GLU A 293 38.47 -0.66 8.76
N SER A 294 39.65 -0.54 8.17
CA SER A 294 40.40 -1.46 7.32
C SER A 294 40.81 -2.82 7.91
N GLY A 295 40.97 -3.83 7.03
CA GLY A 295 42.10 -4.77 7.11
C GLY A 295 41.79 -6.26 7.27
N ASP A 296 42.18 -7.00 6.24
CA ASP A 296 42.80 -8.35 6.25
C ASP A 296 41.94 -9.63 6.31
N ASP A 297 42.34 -10.54 5.43
CA ASP A 297 41.77 -11.86 5.16
C ASP A 297 42.17 -12.88 6.24
N SER A 298 41.22 -13.46 6.98
CA SER A 298 41.38 -14.81 7.51
C SER A 298 40.05 -15.48 7.85
N LYS A 299 39.82 -16.66 7.23
CA LYS A 299 38.76 -17.61 7.56
C LYS A 299 38.81 -18.00 9.05
N SER A 300 37.70 -17.87 9.78
CA SER A 300 37.49 -18.63 11.02
C SER A 300 36.08 -19.23 11.09
N LEU A 301 36.05 -20.53 11.33
CA LEU A 301 34.85 -21.34 11.55
C LEU A 301 34.18 -20.91 12.87
N VAL A 302 32.99 -20.33 12.80
CA VAL A 302 32.18 -20.08 14.00
C VAL A 302 31.60 -21.42 14.48
N SER A 303 32.04 -21.85 15.66
CA SER A 303 31.65 -23.07 16.35
C SER A 303 30.14 -23.14 16.63
N PHE A 304 29.51 -24.24 16.21
CA PHE A 304 28.09 -24.58 16.42
C PHE A 304 27.62 -24.54 17.89
N LYS A 305 28.53 -24.52 18.88
CA LYS A 305 28.19 -24.39 20.31
C LYS A 305 27.69 -22.99 20.71
N SER A 306 27.88 -21.98 19.86
CA SER A 306 27.42 -20.60 20.12
C SER A 306 25.93 -20.38 19.83
N ILE A 307 25.30 -21.22 19.00
CA ILE A 307 23.93 -21.02 18.53
C ILE A 307 22.92 -21.49 19.59
N ASP A 308 23.18 -22.63 20.25
CA ASP A 308 22.35 -23.12 21.36
C ASP A 308 22.31 -22.16 22.55
N LYS A 309 23.37 -21.39 22.80
CA LYS A 309 23.37 -20.38 23.89
C LYS A 309 22.47 -19.16 23.61
N LYS A 310 22.18 -18.83 22.34
CA LYS A 310 21.33 -17.69 21.98
C LYS A 310 19.84 -18.01 22.05
N LEU A 311 19.45 -19.27 21.81
CA LEU A 311 18.07 -19.75 21.87
C LEU A 311 17.47 -19.75 23.30
N HIS A 312 18.32 -19.59 24.32
CA HIS A 312 17.95 -19.64 25.74
C HIS A 312 18.16 -18.31 26.47
N SER A 313 18.41 -17.23 25.73
CA SER A 313 18.59 -15.89 26.28
C SER A 313 17.27 -15.16 26.39
N LYS A 314 17.09 -14.35 27.44
CA LYS A 314 15.91 -13.49 27.61
C LYS A 314 15.74 -12.65 26.34
N PRO A 315 14.53 -12.57 25.75
CA PRO A 315 14.33 -11.75 24.57
C PRO A 315 14.68 -10.29 24.88
N GLY A 316 15.22 -9.59 23.89
CA GLY A 316 15.54 -8.16 23.97
C GLY A 316 14.30 -7.28 24.11
N PRO A 317 14.41 -5.95 23.89
CA PRO A 317 13.26 -5.06 23.83
C PRO A 317 12.16 -5.58 22.89
N ILE A 318 10.89 -5.26 23.18
CA ILE A 318 9.77 -5.65 22.31
C ILE A 318 9.97 -4.99 20.95
N ASP A 319 10.17 -5.81 19.93
CA ASP A 319 10.24 -5.36 18.54
C ASP A 319 8.91 -5.63 17.84
N ASN A 320 8.16 -4.56 17.63
CA ASN A 320 6.90 -4.57 16.90
C ASN A 320 7.06 -4.13 15.43
N SER A 321 8.29 -3.98 14.93
CA SER A 321 8.54 -3.60 13.54
C SER A 321 7.85 -4.54 12.54
N THR A 322 7.69 -5.82 12.87
CA THR A 322 6.98 -6.80 12.04
C THR A 322 5.45 -6.64 12.04
N LEU A 323 4.89 -5.98 13.07
CA LEU A 323 3.47 -5.62 13.12
C LEU A 323 3.17 -4.31 12.40
N LEU A 324 4.21 -3.49 12.19
CA LEU A 324 4.12 -2.23 11.48
C LEU A 324 4.51 -2.50 10.02
N ALA A 325 3.51 -2.58 9.15
CA ALA A 325 3.79 -2.34 7.73
C ALA A 325 4.54 -1.00 7.60
N PRO A 326 5.38 -0.79 6.57
CA PRO A 326 6.07 0.48 6.35
C PRO A 326 5.12 1.69 6.18
N GLU A 327 3.80 1.49 6.23
CA GLU A 327 2.80 2.52 6.45
C GLU A 327 1.87 2.14 7.61
N GLN A 328 1.46 3.16 8.38
CA GLN A 328 0.62 3.12 9.58
C GLN A 328 -0.49 2.05 9.60
N PRO A 329 -0.91 1.55 10.78
CA PRO A 329 -2.05 0.63 10.89
C PRO A 329 -3.27 1.19 10.14
N LYS A 330 -3.67 0.53 9.05
CA LYS A 330 -4.73 1.04 8.15
C LYS A 330 -6.09 0.56 8.63
N PHE A 331 -6.86 1.48 9.16
CA PHE A 331 -8.22 1.27 9.63
C PHE A 331 -9.20 1.06 8.46
N ARG A 332 -10.03 0.01 8.54
CA ARG A 332 -11.16 -0.23 7.62
C ARG A 332 -12.42 0.43 8.19
N PRO A 333 -13.02 1.42 7.51
CA PRO A 333 -14.33 1.93 7.90
C PRO A 333 -15.40 0.88 7.59
N LYS A 334 -16.20 0.52 8.60
CA LYS A 334 -17.39 -0.32 8.46
C LYS A 334 -18.62 0.53 8.14
N PRO A 335 -19.66 -0.04 7.49
CA PRO A 335 -20.90 0.66 7.18
C PRO A 335 -21.64 1.22 8.41
N ASP A 336 -21.34 0.69 9.60
CA ASP A 336 -21.88 1.12 10.89
C ASP A 336 -21.14 2.31 11.51
N GLY A 337 -20.15 2.88 10.81
CA GLY A 337 -19.34 4.01 11.28
C GLY A 337 -18.19 3.63 12.20
N ARG A 338 -17.96 2.34 12.47
CA ARG A 338 -16.82 1.86 13.27
C ARG A 338 -15.60 1.63 12.39
N SER A 339 -14.40 1.78 12.94
CA SER A 339 -13.14 1.48 12.25
C SER A 339 -12.55 0.17 12.79
N GLU A 340 -12.28 -0.79 11.92
CA GLU A 340 -11.64 -2.07 12.25
C GLU A 340 -10.17 -2.04 11.86
N ILE A 341 -9.28 -2.47 12.76
CA ILE A 341 -7.85 -2.59 12.47
C ILE A 341 -7.63 -3.87 11.68
N GLU A 342 -7.03 -3.77 10.49
CA GLU A 342 -6.67 -4.93 9.69
C GLU A 342 -5.34 -5.53 10.18
N LEU A 343 -5.42 -6.68 10.85
CA LEU A 343 -4.26 -7.35 11.45
C LEU A 343 -3.47 -8.23 10.45
N TYR A 344 -4.04 -8.50 9.27
CA TYR A 344 -3.47 -9.41 8.27
C TYR A 344 -3.51 -8.78 6.87
N PRO A 345 -2.55 -7.89 6.53
CA PRO A 345 -2.47 -7.31 5.21
C PRO A 345 -2.13 -8.39 4.16
N VAL A 346 -2.59 -8.19 2.93
CA VAL A 346 -2.27 -9.03 1.77
C VAL A 346 -0.81 -8.85 1.41
N LEU A 347 -0.01 -9.92 1.47
CA LEU A 347 1.39 -9.89 1.07
C LEU A 347 1.50 -10.21 -0.41
N LEU A 348 1.97 -9.25 -1.21
CA LEU A 348 2.25 -9.44 -2.62
C LEU A 348 3.74 -9.68 -2.86
N LYS A 349 4.06 -10.81 -3.49
CA LYS A 349 5.41 -11.14 -3.99
C LYS A 349 5.54 -10.65 -5.43
N ILE A 350 6.27 -9.57 -5.65
CA ILE A 350 6.37 -8.91 -6.95
C ILE A 350 7.59 -9.42 -7.70
N HIS A 351 7.34 -10.15 -8.78
CA HIS A 351 8.34 -10.69 -9.70
C HIS A 351 8.56 -9.73 -10.87
N ARG A 352 9.79 -9.70 -11.41
CA ARG A 352 10.14 -8.97 -12.64
C ARG A 352 10.88 -9.88 -13.61
N HIS A 353 10.88 -9.52 -14.88
CA HIS A 353 11.73 -10.17 -15.88
C HIS A 353 13.21 -9.85 -15.65
N ASN A 354 14.07 -10.84 -15.85
CA ASN A 354 15.51 -10.61 -15.99
C ASN A 354 15.77 -9.88 -17.31
N SER A 355 16.26 -8.65 -17.21
CA SER A 355 16.84 -7.92 -18.34
C SER A 355 18.23 -8.50 -18.64
N ALA A 356 18.30 -9.68 -19.27
CA ALA A 356 19.53 -10.09 -19.93
C ALA A 356 19.61 -9.35 -21.28
N PRO A 357 20.72 -8.67 -21.62
CA PRO A 357 20.88 -8.09 -22.93
C PRO A 357 20.84 -9.22 -23.96
N ALA A 358 19.94 -9.12 -24.94
CA ALA A 358 19.93 -10.03 -26.07
C ALA A 358 21.28 -9.91 -26.79
N SER A 359 22.15 -10.92 -26.65
CA SER A 359 23.36 -11.02 -27.44
C SER A 359 22.95 -11.23 -28.89
N VAL A 360 23.15 -10.21 -29.72
CA VAL A 360 23.03 -10.29 -31.18
C VAL A 360 24.02 -11.36 -31.66
N PRO A 361 23.60 -12.48 -32.29
CA PRO A 361 24.55 -13.36 -32.94
C PRO A 361 25.13 -12.64 -34.16
N PRO A 362 26.43 -12.80 -34.47
CA PRO A 362 27.02 -12.18 -35.65
C PRO A 362 26.37 -12.75 -36.93
N PRO A 363 26.33 -12.00 -38.04
CA PRO A 363 25.71 -12.45 -39.27
C PRO A 363 26.54 -13.58 -39.87
N SER A 364 26.05 -14.81 -39.78
CA SER A 364 26.61 -15.93 -40.53
C SER A 364 26.16 -15.83 -41.99
N ILE A 365 27.09 -15.40 -42.84
CA ILE A 365 27.00 -15.49 -44.29
C ILE A 365 26.97 -16.97 -44.66
N GLY A 366 25.82 -17.45 -45.13
CA GLY A 366 25.67 -18.83 -45.60
C GLY A 366 24.36 -19.00 -46.36
N MET A 367 24.41 -18.77 -47.68
CA MET A 367 23.31 -19.13 -48.58
C MET A 367 23.03 -20.64 -48.52
N ALA A 368 21.77 -21.01 -48.33
CA ALA A 368 21.22 -22.25 -48.84
C ALA A 368 19.75 -22.01 -49.23
N PHE A 369 19.52 -21.81 -50.53
CA PHE A 369 18.22 -21.98 -51.15
C PHE A 369 17.83 -23.46 -51.03
N SER A 370 16.73 -23.77 -50.33
CA SER A 370 16.05 -25.03 -50.53
C SER A 370 14.54 -24.83 -50.50
N SER A 371 13.92 -25.33 -51.56
CA SER A 371 12.49 -25.32 -51.84
C SER A 371 11.70 -26.17 -50.84
N VAL A 372 10.69 -25.61 -50.20
CA VAL A 372 9.51 -26.37 -49.74
C VAL A 372 8.25 -25.59 -50.09
N VAL A 373 7.37 -26.27 -50.79
CA VAL A 373 6.05 -25.85 -51.26
C VAL A 373 4.99 -26.37 -50.28
N LEU A 374 4.00 -25.53 -49.98
CA LEU A 374 2.66 -25.84 -49.44
C LEU A 374 2.55 -26.57 -48.08
N SER A 375 2.56 -25.79 -46.99
CA SER A 375 1.66 -25.96 -45.83
C SER A 375 1.80 -24.74 -44.93
N GLY A 376 0.67 -24.21 -44.44
CA GLY A 376 0.59 -22.91 -43.77
C GLY A 376 1.43 -22.80 -42.50
N GLY A 377 2.47 -21.98 -42.57
CA GLY A 377 3.30 -21.59 -41.44
C GLY A 377 4.29 -20.52 -41.87
N TYR A 378 3.83 -19.26 -41.95
CA TYR A 378 4.75 -18.13 -42.08
C TYR A 378 5.49 -17.97 -40.76
N GLY A 379 6.72 -18.52 -40.70
CA GLY A 379 7.62 -18.36 -39.56
C GLY A 379 7.98 -16.90 -39.37
N TYR A 380 7.79 -16.41 -38.14
CA TYR A 380 8.21 -15.08 -37.68
C TYR A 380 9.73 -14.94 -37.76
N PHE A 381 10.25 -14.46 -38.88
CA PHE A 381 11.64 -14.01 -38.96
C PHE A 381 11.78 -12.74 -38.12
N GLY A 382 12.43 -12.84 -36.95
CA GLY A 382 12.87 -11.68 -36.15
C GLY A 382 12.76 -11.78 -34.64
N LEU A 383 12.05 -12.77 -34.06
CA LEU A 383 11.85 -12.86 -32.60
C LEU A 383 12.70 -13.99 -32.00
N THR A 384 13.98 -13.72 -31.73
CA THR A 384 14.82 -14.61 -30.91
C THR A 384 14.56 -14.31 -29.42
N GLY A 385 13.52 -14.90 -28.85
CA GLY A 385 13.22 -14.76 -27.43
C GLY A 385 12.61 -16.04 -26.86
N GLY A 386 13.38 -16.79 -26.07
CA GLY A 386 12.82 -17.84 -25.22
C GLY A 386 11.88 -17.25 -24.16
N LYS A 387 11.11 -18.10 -23.47
CA LYS A 387 10.22 -17.68 -22.37
C LYS A 387 11.01 -16.80 -21.37
N PRO A 388 10.54 -15.57 -21.06
CA PRO A 388 11.31 -14.66 -20.24
C PRO A 388 11.50 -15.22 -18.82
N THR A 389 12.73 -15.18 -18.31
CA THR A 389 13.05 -15.62 -16.95
C THR A 389 12.65 -14.54 -15.94
N ARG A 390 12.23 -14.95 -14.74
CA ARG A 390 11.64 -14.06 -13.72
C ARG A 390 12.41 -14.17 -12.40
N TYR A 391 12.52 -13.07 -11.66
CA TYR A 391 13.10 -13.03 -10.32
C TYR A 391 12.20 -12.24 -9.36
N LEU A 392 12.23 -12.60 -8.07
CA LEU A 392 11.52 -11.86 -7.03
C LEU A 392 12.23 -10.52 -6.83
N ALA A 393 11.59 -9.42 -7.23
CA ALA A 393 12.16 -8.09 -7.17
C ALA A 393 11.80 -7.35 -5.88
N TYR A 394 10.59 -7.56 -5.38
CA TYR A 394 10.07 -6.81 -4.24
C TYR A 394 8.97 -7.58 -3.49
N THR A 395 8.77 -7.26 -2.22
CA THR A 395 7.63 -7.71 -1.42
C THR A 395 6.94 -6.50 -0.81
N ALA A 396 5.61 -6.47 -0.87
CA ALA A 396 4.81 -5.35 -0.37
C ALA A 396 3.51 -5.83 0.28
N CYS A 397 3.09 -5.14 1.33
CA CYS A 397 1.85 -5.44 2.05
C CYS A 397 0.79 -4.40 1.73
N PHE A 398 -0.41 -4.85 1.39
CA PHE A 398 -1.55 -4.00 1.04
C PHE A 398 -2.81 -4.38 1.84
N ASN A 399 -3.72 -3.44 2.01
CA ASN A 399 -5.05 -3.71 2.57
C ASN A 399 -5.86 -4.56 1.58
N LYS A 400 -6.73 -5.46 2.06
CA LYS A 400 -7.65 -6.23 1.20
C LYS A 400 -8.55 -5.34 0.32
N SER A 401 -8.94 -4.18 0.84
CA SER A 401 -9.71 -3.16 0.12
C SER A 401 -8.87 -2.28 -0.82
N ALA A 402 -7.54 -2.41 -0.81
CA ALA A 402 -6.70 -1.69 -1.76
C ALA A 402 -7.05 -2.12 -3.18
N ASN A 403 -7.16 -1.15 -4.08
CA ASN A 403 -7.43 -1.41 -5.48
C ASN A 403 -6.13 -1.52 -6.30
N ILE A 404 -6.21 -2.11 -7.49
CA ILE A 404 -5.05 -2.31 -8.37
C ILE A 404 -4.39 -0.97 -8.73
N GLY A 405 -5.16 0.10 -8.93
CA GLY A 405 -4.61 1.44 -9.19
C GLY A 405 -3.73 1.96 -8.04
N GLN A 406 -4.13 1.73 -6.79
CA GLN A 406 -3.33 2.06 -5.60
C GLN A 406 -2.04 1.23 -5.52
N VAL A 407 -2.12 -0.07 -5.86
CA VAL A 407 -0.94 -0.94 -5.95
C VAL A 407 0.02 -0.43 -7.03
N MET A 408 -0.48 -0.08 -8.21
CA MET A 408 0.32 0.47 -9.30
C MET A 408 0.99 1.79 -8.90
N ASN A 409 0.25 2.74 -8.34
CA ASN A 409 0.80 4.03 -7.89
C ASN A 409 1.91 3.87 -6.84
N TYR A 410 1.73 2.96 -5.89
CA TYR A 410 2.76 2.62 -4.92
C TYR A 410 4.04 2.09 -5.60
N LEU A 411 3.90 1.20 -6.58
CA LEU A 411 5.03 0.68 -7.35
C LEU A 411 5.68 1.74 -8.23
N CYS A 412 4.91 2.65 -8.81
CA CYS A 412 5.40 3.79 -9.58
C CYS A 412 6.36 4.64 -8.71
N GLY A 413 5.94 5.00 -7.49
CA GLY A 413 6.78 5.75 -6.55
C GLY A 413 7.99 4.97 -6.01
N ARG A 414 7.83 3.67 -5.72
CA ARG A 414 8.90 2.87 -5.11
C ARG A 414 9.98 2.41 -6.07
N LEU A 415 9.61 2.12 -7.33
CA LEU A 415 10.49 1.57 -8.35
C LEU A 415 10.91 2.61 -9.40
N ASN A 416 10.50 3.87 -9.23
CA ASN A 416 10.74 4.96 -10.18
C ASN A 416 10.29 4.60 -11.61
N LEU A 417 9.08 4.04 -11.72
CA LEU A 417 8.45 3.66 -12.98
C LEU A 417 7.23 4.56 -13.22
N THR A 418 6.91 4.82 -14.48
CA THR A 418 5.61 5.42 -14.84
C THR A 418 4.59 4.29 -15.06
N CYS A 419 3.35 4.55 -14.69
CA CYS A 419 2.31 3.53 -14.74
C CYS A 419 1.95 3.12 -16.19
N ASP A 420 2.35 3.90 -17.20
CA ASP A 420 2.24 3.56 -18.63
C ASP A 420 3.30 2.54 -19.11
N ASN A 421 4.39 2.39 -18.35
CA ASN A 421 5.55 1.60 -18.75
C ASN A 421 5.58 0.20 -18.11
N PHE A 422 4.56 -0.18 -17.35
CA PHE A 422 4.42 -1.54 -16.85
C PHE A 422 2.95 -1.94 -16.69
N ARG A 423 2.74 -3.23 -16.54
CA ARG A 423 1.43 -3.79 -16.17
C ARG A 423 1.61 -4.95 -15.20
N LEU A 424 0.54 -5.29 -14.50
CA LEU A 424 0.55 -6.32 -13.47
C LEU A 424 -0.22 -7.56 -13.92
N TRP A 425 0.32 -8.73 -13.60
CA TRP A 425 -0.33 -10.01 -13.80
C TRP A 425 -0.42 -10.76 -12.49
N HIS A 426 -1.58 -11.33 -12.20
CA HIS A 426 -1.74 -12.33 -11.15
C HIS A 426 -1.21 -13.66 -11.64
N MET A 427 -0.27 -14.24 -10.89
CA MET A 427 0.30 -15.56 -11.16
C MET A 427 -0.41 -16.59 -10.28
N LYS A 428 -1.31 -17.38 -10.88
CA LYS A 428 -2.03 -18.46 -10.19
C LYS A 428 -1.23 -19.76 -10.23
N GLU A 429 -1.60 -20.71 -9.37
CA GLU A 429 -1.01 -22.05 -9.36
C GLU A 429 -1.16 -22.71 -10.74
N GLY A 430 -0.05 -23.25 -11.29
CA GLY A 430 -0.05 -23.92 -12.61
C GLY A 430 0.35 -23.07 -13.82
N GLU A 431 1.14 -22.01 -13.63
CA GLU A 431 1.60 -21.08 -14.70
C GLU A 431 0.45 -20.36 -15.45
N GLU A 432 -0.66 -20.13 -14.76
CA GLU A 432 -1.80 -19.42 -15.30
C GLU A 432 -1.72 -17.93 -14.93
N PHE A 433 -1.82 -17.05 -15.93
CA PHE A 433 -1.61 -15.60 -15.77
C PHE A 433 -2.91 -14.85 -16.04
N THR A 434 -3.34 -14.03 -15.10
CA THR A 434 -4.50 -13.15 -15.30
C THR A 434 -4.04 -11.70 -15.31
N LEU A 435 -4.34 -10.96 -16.38
CA LEU A 435 -3.99 -9.54 -16.47
C LEU A 435 -4.85 -8.74 -15.48
N LEU A 436 -4.21 -7.87 -14.70
CA LEU A 436 -4.88 -6.99 -13.75
C LEU A 436 -5.14 -5.62 -14.40
N ASP A 437 -6.09 -5.58 -15.35
CA ASP A 437 -6.44 -4.38 -16.12
C ASP A 437 -7.57 -3.54 -15.47
N GLN A 438 -8.22 -4.05 -14.43
CA GLN A 438 -9.28 -3.35 -13.71
C GLN A 438 -8.71 -2.58 -12.51
N GLU A 439 -8.33 -1.31 -12.71
CA GLU A 439 -7.73 -0.48 -11.65
C GLU A 439 -8.59 -0.34 -10.39
N LYS A 440 -9.92 -0.40 -10.53
CA LYS A 440 -10.87 -0.30 -9.42
C LYS A 440 -11.10 -1.60 -8.66
N ALA A 441 -10.70 -2.75 -9.22
CA ALA A 441 -10.85 -4.03 -8.56
C ALA A 441 -9.99 -4.07 -7.30
N THR A 442 -10.57 -4.52 -6.19
CA THR A 442 -9.86 -4.65 -4.91
C THR A 442 -9.14 -5.99 -4.83
N LEU A 443 -8.06 -6.06 -4.06
CA LEU A 443 -7.34 -7.31 -3.81
C LEU A 443 -8.26 -8.40 -3.23
N GLU A 444 -9.24 -8.03 -2.39
CA GLU A 444 -10.29 -8.90 -1.87
C GLU A 444 -11.18 -9.47 -2.98
N SER A 445 -11.67 -8.61 -3.88
CA SER A 445 -12.54 -9.03 -4.99
C SER A 445 -11.84 -9.97 -5.97
N LEU A 446 -10.52 -9.87 -6.05
CA LEU A 446 -9.66 -10.70 -6.90
C LEU A 446 -9.16 -11.97 -6.18
N GLY A 447 -9.46 -12.12 -4.89
CA GLY A 447 -9.12 -13.31 -4.10
C GLY A 447 -7.67 -13.40 -3.64
N PHE A 448 -6.93 -12.29 -3.59
CA PHE A 448 -5.52 -12.29 -3.18
C PHE A 448 -5.33 -12.62 -1.70
N GLN A 449 -4.37 -13.49 -1.40
CA GLN A 449 -3.92 -13.81 -0.03
C GLN A 449 -2.42 -13.58 0.15
N GLU A 450 -1.60 -14.54 -0.31
CA GLU A 450 -0.13 -14.46 -0.38
C GLU A 450 0.34 -14.83 -1.78
N ASP A 451 -0.06 -14.04 -2.76
CA ASP A 451 0.10 -14.43 -4.16
C ASP A 451 1.32 -13.79 -4.82
N ASN A 452 1.70 -14.41 -5.94
CA ASN A 452 2.74 -13.91 -6.81
C ASN A 452 2.12 -12.98 -7.86
N VAL A 453 2.71 -11.80 -7.99
CA VAL A 453 2.35 -10.81 -9.02
C VAL A 453 3.56 -10.62 -9.92
N LEU A 454 3.36 -10.67 -11.23
CA LEU A 454 4.38 -10.29 -12.19
C LEU A 454 4.20 -8.82 -12.58
N LEU A 455 5.23 -8.02 -12.30
CA LEU A 455 5.39 -6.68 -12.86
C LEU A 455 6.13 -6.82 -14.19
N GLU A 456 5.37 -6.79 -15.27
CA GLU A 456 5.90 -6.80 -16.62
C GLU A 456 6.22 -5.37 -17.04
N VAL A 457 7.48 -5.11 -17.35
CA VAL A 457 7.95 -3.81 -17.83
C VAL A 457 7.92 -3.81 -19.35
N ARG A 458 7.46 -2.71 -19.92
CA ARG A 458 7.45 -2.51 -21.37
C ARG A 458 8.87 -2.38 -21.89
N SER A 459 9.17 -3.07 -23.00
CA SER A 459 10.46 -2.96 -23.68
C SER A 459 10.64 -1.59 -24.35
N PRO A 460 11.88 -1.15 -24.63
CA PRO A 460 12.16 0.13 -25.31
C PRO A 460 11.51 0.25 -26.70
N ASP A 461 11.33 -0.87 -27.40
CA ASP A 461 10.61 -0.97 -28.68
C ASP A 461 9.09 -0.99 -28.52
N GLN A 462 8.59 -0.64 -27.33
CA GLN A 462 7.18 -0.60 -26.97
C GLN A 462 6.47 -1.97 -26.97
N THR A 463 7.21 -3.08 -26.99
CA THR A 463 6.65 -4.44 -26.90
C THR A 463 6.45 -4.88 -25.45
N TRP A 464 5.64 -5.93 -25.29
CA TRP A 464 5.42 -6.60 -24.01
C TRP A 464 6.09 -7.98 -24.02
N PRO A 465 7.09 -8.24 -23.15
CA PRO A 465 7.86 -9.49 -23.16
C PRO A 465 7.03 -10.79 -23.14
N GLU A 466 5.96 -10.87 -22.35
CA GLU A 466 5.10 -12.06 -22.25
C GLU A 466 4.27 -12.29 -23.52
N GLU A 467 3.80 -11.22 -24.16
CA GLU A 467 3.04 -11.32 -25.43
C GLU A 467 3.94 -11.79 -26.56
N ILE A 468 5.14 -11.20 -26.67
CA ILE A 468 6.14 -11.58 -27.67
C ILE A 468 6.62 -13.01 -27.44
N GLY A 469 6.90 -13.40 -26.19
CA GLY A 469 7.29 -14.76 -25.84
C GLY A 469 6.20 -15.79 -26.17
N SER A 470 4.93 -15.47 -25.96
CA SER A 470 3.81 -16.35 -26.31
C SER A 470 3.65 -16.50 -27.83
N LEU A 471 3.82 -15.41 -28.60
CA LEU A 471 3.82 -15.45 -30.06
C LEU A 471 4.97 -16.28 -30.63
N ALA A 472 6.18 -16.15 -30.06
CA ALA A 472 7.38 -16.85 -30.53
C ALA A 472 7.40 -18.35 -30.20
N SER A 473 6.90 -18.73 -29.01
CA SER A 473 6.94 -20.12 -28.54
C SER A 473 5.80 -21.00 -29.08
N GLY A 474 4.78 -20.41 -29.70
CA GLY A 474 3.55 -21.11 -30.10
C GLY A 474 2.76 -21.70 -28.90
N SER A 475 3.26 -21.49 -27.68
CA SER A 475 2.64 -21.93 -26.44
C SER A 475 1.59 -20.89 -26.06
N GLN A 476 0.33 -21.30 -26.08
CA GLN A 476 -0.72 -20.56 -25.38
C GLN A 476 -0.44 -20.71 -23.89
N THR A 477 0.42 -19.84 -23.35
CA THR A 477 0.34 -19.53 -21.92
C THR A 477 -1.13 -19.21 -21.67
N LYS A 478 -1.78 -19.98 -20.78
CA LYS A 478 -3.22 -19.83 -20.52
C LYS A 478 -3.41 -18.50 -19.81
N PHE A 479 -3.49 -17.43 -20.60
CA PHE A 479 -3.98 -16.16 -20.15
C PHE A 479 -5.49 -16.34 -20.05
N ILE A 480 -6.02 -16.57 -18.84
CA ILE A 480 -7.47 -16.64 -18.64
C ILE A 480 -8.03 -15.32 -19.10
N ARG A 481 -8.78 -15.32 -20.20
CA ARG A 481 -9.48 -14.15 -20.70
C ARG A 481 -10.95 -14.49 -20.82
N CYS A 482 -11.73 -13.69 -20.10
CA CYS A 482 -13.16 -13.74 -19.93
C CYS A 482 -13.87 -13.20 -21.20
N GLU A 483 -14.96 -13.88 -21.57
CA GLU A 483 -16.05 -13.50 -22.49
C GLU A 483 -15.75 -13.18 -23.97
N LYS A 484 -16.77 -13.43 -24.82
CA LYS A 484 -16.78 -13.03 -26.23
C LYS A 484 -16.56 -11.52 -26.31
N VAL A 485 -15.52 -11.12 -27.04
CA VAL A 485 -15.20 -9.71 -27.26
C VAL A 485 -16.18 -9.14 -28.28
N LYS A 486 -16.67 -7.92 -28.05
CA LYS A 486 -17.56 -7.24 -29.01
C LYS A 486 -16.81 -7.12 -30.35
N SER A 487 -17.43 -7.56 -31.46
CA SER A 487 -16.83 -7.44 -32.80
C SER A 487 -16.36 -6.00 -33.08
N GLY A 488 -15.15 -5.87 -33.63
CA GLY A 488 -14.52 -4.58 -33.88
C GLY A 488 -13.81 -3.96 -32.67
N THR A 489 -13.78 -4.64 -31.51
CA THR A 489 -13.05 -4.19 -30.30
C THR A 489 -11.80 -5.04 -29.99
N THR A 490 -11.33 -5.83 -30.96
CA THR A 490 -10.10 -6.62 -30.87
C THR A 490 -8.87 -5.74 -31.05
N GLY A 491 -7.93 -5.79 -30.10
CA GLY A 491 -6.66 -5.09 -30.14
C GLY A 491 -5.63 -5.72 -31.10
N LEU A 492 -4.57 -4.97 -31.41
CA LEU A 492 -3.44 -5.44 -32.21
C LEU A 492 -2.18 -5.52 -31.35
N TYR A 493 -1.45 -6.63 -31.43
CA TYR A 493 -0.14 -6.74 -30.78
C TYR A 493 0.83 -5.71 -31.37
N ASN A 494 1.60 -5.06 -30.52
CA ASN A 494 2.73 -4.24 -30.96
C ASN A 494 3.89 -5.18 -31.28
N LEU A 495 4.40 -5.15 -32.52
CA LEU A 495 5.43 -6.05 -33.01
C LEU A 495 6.81 -5.37 -33.10
N GLY A 496 7.03 -4.34 -32.27
CA GLY A 496 8.24 -3.53 -32.23
C GLY A 496 8.03 -2.22 -32.98
N ASN A 497 7.81 -1.12 -32.24
CA ASN A 497 7.54 0.21 -32.77
C ASN A 497 6.41 0.31 -33.82
N THR A 498 5.45 -0.63 -33.84
CA THR A 498 4.38 -0.68 -34.85
C THR A 498 3.08 -0.01 -34.38
N CYS A 499 3.13 0.87 -33.38
CA CYS A 499 1.92 1.51 -32.85
C CYS A 499 1.28 2.50 -33.84
N PHE A 500 2.08 3.20 -34.66
CA PHE A 500 1.59 3.99 -35.80
C PHE A 500 0.73 3.13 -36.74
N MET A 501 1.19 1.92 -37.07
CA MET A 501 0.47 0.96 -37.92
C MET A 501 -0.80 0.46 -37.25
N ASN A 502 -0.71 0.05 -35.99
CA ASN A 502 -1.87 -0.44 -35.26
C ASN A 502 -2.98 0.63 -35.18
N SER A 503 -2.61 1.90 -34.94
CA SER A 503 -3.57 3.01 -34.88
C SER A 503 -4.26 3.25 -36.22
N ALA A 504 -3.51 3.28 -37.34
CA ALA A 504 -4.08 3.44 -38.68
C ALA A 504 -5.03 2.29 -39.04
N LEU A 505 -4.62 1.05 -38.80
CA LEU A 505 -5.42 -0.15 -39.11
C LEU A 505 -6.72 -0.21 -38.31
N GLN A 506 -6.68 0.16 -37.03
CA GLN A 506 -7.88 0.24 -36.19
C GLN A 506 -8.86 1.29 -36.74
N CYS A 507 -8.38 2.47 -37.15
CA CYS A 507 -9.24 3.51 -37.71
C CYS A 507 -9.90 3.06 -39.02
N VAL A 508 -9.13 2.52 -39.97
CA VAL A 508 -9.65 2.07 -41.27
C VAL A 508 -10.63 0.90 -41.09
N SER A 509 -10.31 -0.06 -40.21
CA SER A 509 -11.19 -1.22 -39.95
C SER A 509 -12.50 -0.87 -39.25
N ASN A 510 -12.65 0.35 -38.71
CA ASN A 510 -13.90 0.85 -38.14
C ASN A 510 -14.72 1.69 -39.14
N THR A 511 -14.27 1.80 -40.40
CA THR A 511 -15.08 2.36 -41.49
C THR A 511 -16.09 1.32 -41.95
N LYS A 512 -17.29 1.35 -41.36
CA LYS A 512 -18.32 0.30 -41.53
C LYS A 512 -18.55 -0.16 -42.99
N PRO A 513 -18.77 0.71 -43.99
CA PRO A 513 -18.99 0.25 -45.37
C PRO A 513 -17.80 -0.52 -45.96
N LEU A 514 -16.57 -0.10 -45.64
CA LEU A 514 -15.36 -0.80 -46.07
C LEU A 514 -15.24 -2.16 -45.38
N THR A 515 -15.49 -2.20 -44.07
CA THR A 515 -15.44 -3.42 -43.27
C THR A 515 -16.45 -4.44 -43.73
N GLU A 516 -17.70 -4.04 -43.97
CA GLU A 516 -18.74 -4.91 -44.52
C GLU A 516 -18.29 -5.52 -45.86
N TYR A 517 -17.78 -4.69 -46.77
CA TYR A 517 -17.23 -5.15 -48.05
C TYR A 517 -16.13 -6.23 -47.91
N PHE A 518 -15.22 -6.10 -46.94
CA PHE A 518 -14.20 -7.12 -46.67
C PHE A 518 -14.74 -8.37 -45.96
N THR A 519 -15.61 -8.21 -44.96
CA THR A 519 -16.20 -9.33 -44.20
C THR A 519 -17.13 -10.20 -45.05
N GLU A 520 -17.91 -9.59 -45.96
CA GLU A 520 -18.75 -10.27 -46.94
C GLU A 520 -17.96 -10.88 -48.10
N ARG A 521 -16.63 -10.66 -48.13
CA ARG A 521 -15.70 -11.12 -49.17
C ARG A 521 -16.00 -10.56 -50.58
N ASN A 522 -16.64 -9.39 -50.68
CA ASN A 522 -16.90 -8.75 -51.97
C ASN A 522 -15.59 -8.38 -52.69
N TYR A 523 -14.55 -8.01 -51.93
CA TYR A 523 -13.20 -7.75 -52.44
C TYR A 523 -12.58 -8.89 -53.25
N MET A 524 -12.98 -10.14 -53.00
CA MET A 524 -12.47 -11.29 -53.75
C MET A 524 -12.92 -11.27 -55.22
N LYS A 525 -14.06 -10.64 -55.52
CA LYS A 525 -14.63 -10.55 -56.88
C LYS A 525 -13.97 -9.43 -57.69
N GLU A 526 -13.43 -8.41 -57.02
CA GLU A 526 -12.86 -7.20 -57.64
C GLU A 526 -11.32 -7.18 -57.64
N LEU A 527 -10.70 -8.29 -57.23
CA LEU A 527 -9.25 -8.39 -57.08
C LEU A 527 -8.53 -8.30 -58.44
N ASN A 528 -7.78 -7.22 -58.63
CA ASN A 528 -7.04 -6.97 -59.85
C ASN A 528 -5.57 -7.38 -59.71
N ARG A 529 -5.27 -8.64 -60.05
CA ARG A 529 -3.91 -9.22 -59.92
C ARG A 529 -2.96 -8.78 -61.03
N THR A 530 -3.49 -8.23 -62.12
CA THR A 530 -2.75 -7.89 -63.34
C THR A 530 -2.41 -6.42 -63.43
N ASN A 531 -3.00 -5.57 -62.60
CA ASN A 531 -2.71 -4.14 -62.57
C ASN A 531 -1.22 -3.89 -62.28
N PRO A 532 -0.46 -3.26 -63.18
CA PRO A 532 0.96 -2.97 -62.98
C PRO A 532 1.24 -2.04 -61.78
N LEU A 533 0.26 -1.22 -61.40
CA LEU A 533 0.33 -0.31 -60.25
C LEU A 533 -0.15 -0.98 -58.95
N GLY A 534 -0.74 -2.17 -59.04
CA GLY A 534 -1.19 -2.95 -57.89
C GLY A 534 -0.10 -3.82 -57.28
N MET A 535 -0.44 -4.47 -56.17
CA MET A 535 0.44 -5.36 -55.39
C MET A 535 0.06 -6.83 -55.60
N LYS A 536 -0.42 -7.16 -56.81
CA LYS A 536 -0.86 -8.51 -57.23
C LYS A 536 -2.03 -9.05 -56.37
N GLY A 537 -2.81 -8.17 -55.75
CA GLY A 537 -3.88 -8.55 -54.83
C GLY A 537 -3.41 -8.92 -53.42
N GLN A 538 -2.11 -8.86 -53.12
CA GLN A 538 -1.57 -9.31 -51.83
C GLN A 538 -1.95 -8.37 -50.68
N MET A 539 -2.05 -7.06 -50.96
CA MET A 539 -2.45 -6.06 -49.96
C MET A 539 -3.91 -6.27 -49.57
N ALA A 540 -4.80 -6.38 -50.57
CA ALA A 540 -6.23 -6.62 -50.31
C ALA A 540 -6.49 -7.96 -49.59
N LEU A 541 -5.77 -9.02 -49.95
CA LEU A 541 -5.90 -10.33 -49.30
C LEU A 541 -5.46 -10.30 -47.83
N SER A 542 -4.29 -9.74 -47.55
CA SER A 542 -3.75 -9.67 -46.18
C SER A 542 -4.57 -8.73 -45.29
N TYR A 543 -5.04 -7.59 -45.83
CA TYR A 543 -5.94 -6.69 -45.12
C TYR A 543 -7.30 -7.35 -44.85
N GLY A 544 -7.91 -8.02 -45.83
CA GLY A 544 -9.18 -8.73 -45.64
C GLY A 544 -9.10 -9.81 -44.57
N GLN A 545 -7.97 -10.55 -44.51
CA GLN A 545 -7.74 -11.53 -43.44
C GLN A 545 -7.61 -10.88 -42.07
N LEU A 546 -6.95 -9.72 -41.97
CA LEU A 546 -6.85 -8.97 -40.73
C LEU A 546 -8.23 -8.47 -40.27
N VAL A 547 -9.00 -7.84 -41.16
CA VAL A 547 -10.35 -7.32 -40.86
C VAL A 547 -11.27 -8.44 -40.37
N LYS A 548 -11.23 -9.61 -41.02
CA LYS A 548 -11.99 -10.77 -40.56
C LYS A 548 -11.67 -11.12 -39.10
N ASN A 549 -10.39 -11.17 -38.74
CA ASN A 549 -9.94 -11.52 -37.39
C ASN A 549 -10.23 -10.41 -36.36
N LEU A 550 -10.26 -9.14 -36.77
CA LEU A 550 -10.65 -8.02 -35.90
C LEU A 550 -12.15 -8.03 -35.56
N TRP A 551 -12.97 -8.62 -36.43
CA TRP A 551 -14.43 -8.55 -36.36
C TRP A 551 -15.12 -9.89 -36.04
N ASP A 552 -14.39 -10.99 -35.90
CA ASP A 552 -14.96 -12.31 -35.55
C ASP A 552 -15.34 -12.48 -34.07
N GLY A 553 -14.85 -11.59 -33.19
CA GLY A 553 -15.11 -11.60 -31.75
C GLY A 553 -14.48 -12.77 -30.99
N LEU A 554 -13.53 -13.49 -31.62
CA LEU A 554 -12.91 -14.69 -31.06
C LEU A 554 -11.71 -14.37 -30.17
N SER A 555 -11.03 -13.25 -30.41
CA SER A 555 -9.77 -12.90 -29.73
C SER A 555 -9.79 -11.45 -29.22
N LYS A 556 -9.24 -11.22 -28.01
CA LYS A 556 -9.02 -9.86 -27.46
C LYS A 556 -7.89 -9.12 -28.19
N ASN A 557 -6.84 -9.84 -28.62
CA ASN A 557 -5.71 -9.27 -29.36
C ASN A 557 -5.29 -10.23 -30.48
N ILE A 558 -4.88 -9.69 -31.62
CA ILE A 558 -4.32 -10.46 -32.74
C ILE A 558 -3.03 -9.84 -33.28
N SER A 559 -2.25 -10.62 -34.00
CA SER A 559 -1.04 -10.14 -34.66
C SER A 559 -1.34 -9.68 -36.10
N PRO A 560 -0.97 -8.46 -36.51
CA PRO A 560 -1.06 -8.01 -37.90
C PRO A 560 0.11 -8.50 -38.77
N GLY A 561 0.89 -9.50 -38.34
CA GLY A 561 2.15 -9.92 -38.97
C GLY A 561 2.07 -10.13 -40.48
N VAL A 562 1.05 -10.82 -40.98
CA VAL A 562 0.88 -11.07 -42.43
C VAL A 562 0.73 -9.78 -43.23
N LEU A 563 -0.07 -8.83 -42.72
CA LEU A 563 -0.26 -7.53 -43.36
C LEU A 563 1.00 -6.68 -43.24
N ARG A 564 1.63 -6.65 -42.06
CA ARG A 564 2.91 -5.95 -41.83
C ARG A 564 3.98 -6.40 -42.81
N ASP A 565 4.18 -7.71 -42.96
CA ASP A 565 5.20 -8.26 -43.85
C ASP A 565 4.89 -7.94 -45.33
N THR A 566 3.60 -7.90 -45.68
CA THR A 566 3.16 -7.44 -47.00
C THR A 566 3.48 -5.97 -47.21
N ILE A 567 3.23 -5.11 -46.22
CA ILE A 567 3.58 -3.69 -46.26
C ILE A 567 5.10 -3.52 -46.41
N TYR A 568 5.91 -4.23 -45.63
CA TYR A 568 7.38 -4.12 -45.69
C TYR A 568 7.95 -4.55 -47.03
N LYS A 569 7.32 -5.55 -47.67
CA LYS A 569 7.71 -5.99 -49.00
C LYS A 569 7.52 -4.91 -50.07
N TYR A 570 6.43 -4.14 -50.02
CA TYR A 570 6.07 -3.17 -51.06
C TYR A 570 6.44 -1.72 -50.70
N ALA A 571 6.63 -1.42 -49.41
CA ALA A 571 7.18 -0.18 -48.88
C ALA A 571 8.28 -0.49 -47.84
N PRO A 572 9.50 -0.83 -48.30
CA PRO A 572 10.61 -1.20 -47.42
C PRO A 572 10.99 -0.13 -46.38
N ARG A 573 10.62 1.14 -46.62
CA ARG A 573 10.83 2.25 -45.68
C ARG A 573 10.24 1.97 -44.29
N PHE A 574 9.14 1.22 -44.21
CA PHE A 574 8.49 0.88 -42.94
C PHE A 574 9.14 -0.32 -42.22
N GLY A 575 10.08 -1.02 -42.88
CA GLY A 575 10.71 -2.25 -42.39
C GLY A 575 12.01 -2.04 -41.60
N ASP A 576 12.33 -0.81 -41.20
CA ASP A 576 13.56 -0.43 -40.46
C ASP A 576 13.44 -0.57 -38.93
N CYS A 577 12.31 -1.08 -38.43
CA CYS A 577 11.98 -1.23 -37.01
C CYS A 577 11.91 0.10 -36.21
N GLN A 578 11.77 1.24 -36.90
CA GLN A 578 11.56 2.55 -36.28
C GLN A 578 10.08 2.95 -36.23
N GLN A 579 9.80 4.04 -35.52
CA GLN A 579 8.50 4.71 -35.56
C GLN A 579 8.37 5.50 -36.85
N HIS A 580 7.18 5.47 -37.44
CA HIS A 580 6.84 6.18 -38.69
C HIS A 580 5.57 7.00 -38.54
N ASP A 581 5.31 7.87 -39.51
CA ASP A 581 4.08 8.63 -39.59
C ASP A 581 2.89 7.70 -39.95
N ALA A 582 1.86 7.68 -39.10
CA ALA A 582 0.65 6.90 -39.33
C ALA A 582 -0.11 7.36 -40.57
N GLN A 583 -0.04 8.65 -40.93
CA GLN A 583 -0.66 9.20 -42.13
C GLN A 583 0.04 8.70 -43.39
N GLU A 584 1.38 8.64 -43.40
CA GLU A 584 2.14 8.10 -44.54
C GLU A 584 1.76 6.64 -44.80
N LEU A 585 1.69 5.84 -43.73
CA LEU A 585 1.24 4.46 -43.83
C LEU A 585 -0.20 4.36 -44.33
N LEU A 586 -1.11 5.19 -43.81
CA LEU A 586 -2.51 5.18 -44.20
C LEU A 586 -2.67 5.49 -45.70
N ALA A 587 -1.92 6.48 -46.21
CA ALA A 587 -1.89 6.83 -47.62
C ALA A 587 -1.44 5.64 -48.48
N PHE A 588 -0.34 5.00 -48.09
CA PHE A 588 0.18 3.81 -48.77
C PHE A 588 -0.81 2.64 -48.73
N LEU A 589 -1.48 2.41 -47.60
CA LEU A 589 -2.46 1.35 -47.45
C LEU A 589 -3.68 1.58 -48.36
N LEU A 590 -4.25 2.78 -48.35
CA LEU A 590 -5.44 3.10 -49.15
C LEU A 590 -5.12 3.07 -50.65
N ASP A 591 -3.96 3.56 -51.07
CA ASP A 591 -3.49 3.46 -52.45
C ASP A 591 -3.25 2.00 -52.87
N GLY A 592 -2.58 1.21 -52.04
CA GLY A 592 -2.37 -0.22 -52.29
C GLY A 592 -3.67 -1.01 -52.38
N LEU A 593 -4.65 -0.72 -51.52
CA LEU A 593 -5.99 -1.30 -51.59
C LEU A 593 -6.76 -0.81 -52.82
N HIS A 594 -6.62 0.45 -53.19
CA HIS A 594 -7.23 1.02 -54.38
C HIS A 594 -6.75 0.29 -55.63
N GLU A 595 -5.44 0.19 -55.82
CA GLU A 595 -4.84 -0.41 -57.02
C GLU A 595 -5.07 -1.93 -57.08
N ASP A 596 -5.07 -2.64 -55.94
CA ASP A 596 -5.42 -4.07 -55.88
C ASP A 596 -6.91 -4.35 -56.15
N LEU A 597 -7.80 -3.35 -55.97
CA LEU A 597 -9.26 -3.48 -56.14
C LEU A 597 -9.80 -2.59 -57.26
N ASN A 598 -8.93 -2.06 -58.12
CA ASN A 598 -9.34 -1.21 -59.21
C ASN A 598 -10.05 -2.06 -60.29
N ARG A 599 -11.34 -1.80 -60.46
CA ARG A 599 -12.23 -2.44 -61.44
C ARG A 599 -11.83 -2.08 -62.88
N ILE A 600 -11.06 -1.01 -63.09
CA ILE A 600 -10.51 -0.63 -64.39
C ILE A 600 -9.18 -1.35 -64.60
N THR A 601 -9.12 -2.24 -65.59
CA THR A 601 -7.92 -3.00 -65.93
C THR A 601 -7.03 -2.31 -66.97
N GLU A 602 -7.64 -1.60 -67.92
CA GLU A 602 -6.94 -0.87 -68.97
C GLU A 602 -7.16 0.63 -68.75
N LYS A 603 -6.10 1.34 -68.35
CA LYS A 603 -6.18 2.78 -68.04
C LYS A 603 -6.03 3.58 -69.35
N PRO A 604 -7.08 4.27 -69.85
CA PRO A 604 -6.97 5.09 -71.05
C PRO A 604 -6.06 6.30 -70.82
N TYR A 605 -5.43 6.78 -71.90
CA TYR A 605 -4.76 8.09 -71.88
C TYR A 605 -5.83 9.19 -71.76
N VAL A 606 -5.60 10.11 -70.84
CA VAL A 606 -6.47 11.27 -70.60
C VAL A 606 -5.60 12.50 -70.51
N GLU A 607 -5.87 13.48 -71.37
CA GLU A 607 -5.20 14.77 -71.36
C GLU A 607 -5.82 15.68 -70.30
N LEU A 608 -4.98 16.25 -69.43
CA LEU A 608 -5.40 17.23 -68.42
C LEU A 608 -5.41 18.62 -69.02
N LYS A 609 -6.60 19.10 -69.40
CA LYS A 609 -6.80 20.46 -69.92
C LYS A 609 -6.87 21.48 -68.76
N ASP A 610 -6.38 22.69 -68.99
CA ASP A 610 -6.65 23.80 -68.08
C ASP A 610 -8.15 24.17 -68.17
N SER A 611 -8.61 24.88 -67.15
CA SER A 611 -9.91 25.53 -67.15
C SER A 611 -10.07 26.49 -68.32
N ASP A 612 -9.03 27.23 -68.71
CA ASP A 612 -9.01 28.23 -69.78
C ASP A 612 -10.24 29.18 -69.73
N GLY A 613 -10.70 29.51 -68.52
CA GLY A 613 -11.86 30.39 -68.28
C GLY A 613 -13.23 29.71 -68.39
N ARG A 614 -13.29 28.39 -68.61
CA ARG A 614 -14.54 27.60 -68.58
C ARG A 614 -15.14 27.57 -67.17
N PRO A 615 -16.47 27.36 -67.05
CA PRO A 615 -17.13 27.25 -65.75
C PRO A 615 -16.55 26.12 -64.89
N ASP A 616 -16.34 26.41 -63.61
CA ASP A 616 -15.78 25.44 -62.65
C ASP A 616 -16.55 24.11 -62.62
N GLU A 617 -17.88 24.15 -62.68
CA GLU A 617 -18.75 22.96 -62.63
C GLU A 617 -18.49 22.00 -63.81
N GLU A 618 -18.29 22.54 -65.01
CA GLU A 618 -18.02 21.75 -66.22
C GLU A 618 -16.62 21.10 -66.11
N VAL A 619 -15.61 21.88 -65.73
CA VAL A 619 -14.23 21.41 -65.62
C VAL A 619 -14.08 20.41 -64.47
N ALA A 620 -14.75 20.64 -63.35
CA ALA A 620 -14.78 19.72 -62.21
C ALA A 620 -15.41 18.37 -62.60
N THR A 621 -16.56 18.40 -63.28
CA THR A 621 -17.26 17.19 -63.76
C THR A 621 -16.40 16.43 -64.77
N GLU A 622 -15.80 17.12 -65.75
CA GLU A 622 -14.89 16.53 -66.73
C GLU A 622 -13.69 15.88 -66.04
N ALA A 623 -13.06 16.56 -65.08
CA ALA A 623 -11.92 16.05 -64.33
C ALA A 623 -12.30 14.83 -63.48
N TRP A 624 -13.49 14.81 -62.88
CA TRP A 624 -13.97 13.68 -62.08
C TRP A 624 -14.31 12.47 -62.95
N ASP A 625 -14.99 12.67 -64.07
CA ASP A 625 -15.27 11.61 -65.05
C ASP A 625 -13.97 10.99 -65.58
N ASN A 626 -12.98 11.84 -65.85
CA ASN A 626 -11.64 11.44 -66.25
C ASN A 626 -10.92 10.61 -65.18
N HIS A 627 -11.05 11.00 -63.90
CA HIS A 627 -10.56 10.21 -62.77
C HIS A 627 -11.25 8.84 -62.70
N LEU A 628 -12.59 8.80 -62.79
CA LEU A 628 -13.38 7.58 -62.74
C LEU A 628 -13.18 6.65 -63.95
N ARG A 629 -12.73 7.16 -65.11
CA ARG A 629 -12.35 6.31 -66.26
C ARG A 629 -11.11 5.47 -66.00
N ARG A 630 -10.27 5.87 -65.05
CA ARG A 630 -9.00 5.20 -64.72
C ARG A 630 -9.03 4.53 -63.35
N ASN A 631 -9.86 5.04 -62.44
CA ASN A 631 -9.86 4.69 -61.02
C ASN A 631 -11.29 4.39 -60.57
N ARG A 632 -11.64 3.10 -60.42
CA ARG A 632 -12.89 2.66 -59.78
C ARG A 632 -12.62 1.55 -58.80
N SER A 633 -12.76 1.83 -57.51
CA SER A 633 -12.73 0.81 -56.47
C SER A 633 -13.54 1.28 -55.28
N ILE A 634 -13.77 0.38 -54.32
CA ILE A 634 -14.39 0.74 -53.04
C ILE A 634 -13.68 1.89 -52.32
N ILE A 635 -12.37 2.07 -52.54
CA ILE A 635 -11.60 3.16 -51.95
C ILE A 635 -11.98 4.50 -52.59
N VAL A 636 -12.16 4.53 -53.92
CA VAL A 636 -12.65 5.72 -54.63
C VAL A 636 -14.06 6.07 -54.17
N ASP A 637 -14.91 5.06 -54.06
CA ASP A 637 -16.32 5.22 -53.69
C ASP A 637 -16.51 5.82 -52.28
N LEU A 638 -15.58 5.54 -51.34
CA LEU A 638 -15.70 5.93 -49.94
C LEU A 638 -14.81 7.09 -49.51
N PHE A 639 -13.59 7.21 -50.06
CA PHE A 639 -12.56 8.11 -49.54
C PHE A 639 -12.15 9.20 -50.51
N HIS A 640 -12.42 9.06 -51.82
CA HIS A 640 -11.96 10.06 -52.76
C HIS A 640 -12.92 11.25 -52.81
N GLY A 641 -12.36 12.45 -52.72
CA GLY A 641 -13.04 13.70 -53.04
C GLY A 641 -12.29 14.46 -54.14
N GLN A 642 -12.71 15.69 -54.41
CA GLN A 642 -12.09 16.57 -55.40
C GLN A 642 -11.78 17.94 -54.80
N LEU A 643 -10.57 18.45 -55.01
CA LEU A 643 -10.13 19.78 -54.62
C LEU A 643 -10.11 20.71 -55.83
N LYS A 644 -10.49 21.97 -55.63
CA LYS A 644 -10.24 23.05 -56.60
C LYS A 644 -8.95 23.77 -56.23
N SER A 645 -7.93 23.62 -57.07
CA SER A 645 -6.64 24.30 -56.97
C SER A 645 -6.62 25.51 -57.92
N LYS A 646 -6.61 26.73 -57.38
CA LYS A 646 -6.49 27.96 -58.17
C LYS A 646 -5.14 28.62 -57.91
N LEU A 647 -4.32 28.71 -58.96
CA LEU A 647 -3.04 29.41 -58.93
C LEU A 647 -3.17 30.72 -59.69
N THR A 648 -2.75 31.83 -59.08
CA THR A 648 -2.70 33.15 -59.73
C THR A 648 -1.25 33.56 -59.82
N CYS A 649 -0.75 33.77 -61.05
CA CYS A 649 0.61 34.24 -61.24
C CYS A 649 0.73 35.69 -60.78
N VAL A 650 1.63 35.98 -59.84
CA VAL A 650 1.86 37.34 -59.32
C VAL A 650 2.53 38.29 -60.32
N ALA A 651 3.07 37.78 -61.43
CA ALA A 651 3.77 38.59 -62.44
C ALA A 651 2.91 38.91 -63.66
N CYS A 652 2.08 37.97 -64.13
CA CYS A 652 1.25 38.13 -65.33
C CYS A 652 -0.26 38.01 -65.07
N GLU A 653 -0.67 37.85 -63.81
CA GLU A 653 -2.07 37.73 -63.36
C GLU A 653 -2.86 36.56 -63.98
N ARG A 654 -2.19 35.69 -64.77
CA ARG A 654 -2.84 34.50 -65.33
C ARG A 654 -3.29 33.57 -64.21
N GLU A 655 -4.57 33.23 -64.24
CA GLU A 655 -5.17 32.21 -63.39
C GLU A 655 -5.08 30.84 -64.08
N SER A 656 -4.73 29.81 -63.33
CA SER A 656 -4.82 28.41 -63.73
C SER A 656 -5.62 27.67 -62.67
N VAL A 657 -6.68 26.99 -63.09
CA VAL A 657 -7.58 26.27 -62.20
C VAL A 657 -7.55 24.79 -62.56
N ARG A 658 -7.32 23.95 -61.55
CA ARG A 658 -7.32 22.49 -61.67
C ARG A 658 -8.21 21.86 -60.62
N PHE A 659 -8.75 20.69 -60.97
CA PHE A 659 -9.58 19.89 -60.09
C PHE A 659 -8.93 18.53 -59.85
N ASP A 660 -8.33 18.35 -58.69
CA ASP A 660 -7.49 17.20 -58.37
C ASP A 660 -8.21 16.26 -57.39
N PRO A 661 -8.20 14.94 -57.63
CA PRO A 661 -8.74 13.99 -56.66
C PRO A 661 -7.84 13.93 -55.41
N PHE A 662 -8.45 13.75 -54.25
CA PHE A 662 -7.73 13.56 -52.98
C PHE A 662 -8.34 12.41 -52.19
N THR A 663 -7.56 11.77 -51.31
CA THR A 663 -8.03 10.66 -50.45
C THR A 663 -8.19 11.09 -48.98
N TYR A 664 -7.50 12.15 -48.56
CA TYR A 664 -7.60 12.76 -47.22
C TYR A 664 -7.23 14.25 -47.28
N LEU A 665 -7.65 15.02 -46.28
CA LEU A 665 -7.32 16.43 -46.13
C LEU A 665 -6.23 16.62 -45.06
N SER A 666 -5.10 17.20 -45.46
CA SER A 666 -4.06 17.66 -44.52
C SER A 666 -4.36 19.10 -44.12
N LEU A 667 -4.97 19.28 -42.95
CA LEU A 667 -5.35 20.60 -42.44
C LEU A 667 -4.23 21.19 -41.59
N PRO A 668 -3.71 22.39 -41.92
CA PRO A 668 -2.76 23.08 -41.05
C PRO A 668 -3.45 23.48 -39.75
N LEU A 669 -2.77 23.26 -38.62
CA LEU A 669 -3.21 23.85 -37.36
C LEU A 669 -2.97 25.36 -37.43
N PRO A 670 -3.95 26.21 -37.11
CA PRO A 670 -3.71 27.66 -37.02
C PRO A 670 -2.69 27.89 -35.91
N LEU A 671 -1.45 28.23 -36.29
CA LEU A 671 -0.34 28.55 -35.38
C LEU A 671 -0.46 29.96 -34.79
N ASP A 672 -1.60 30.63 -34.98
CA ASP A 672 -1.87 31.92 -34.38
C ASP A 672 -1.92 31.73 -32.87
N ASN A 673 -0.82 32.11 -32.20
CA ASN A 673 -0.72 32.10 -30.75
C ASN A 673 -1.75 33.07 -30.19
N PHE A 674 -2.98 32.59 -29.95
CA PHE A 674 -4.00 33.37 -29.30
C PHE A 674 -3.90 33.22 -27.79
N ILE A 675 -3.83 34.34 -27.07
CA ILE A 675 -4.02 34.42 -25.64
C ILE A 675 -5.52 34.61 -25.39
N HIS A 676 -6.11 33.72 -24.60
CA HIS A 676 -7.46 33.91 -24.09
C HIS A 676 -7.40 34.75 -22.82
N VAL A 677 -7.93 35.97 -22.89
CA VAL A 677 -8.01 36.90 -21.77
C VAL A 677 -9.45 36.98 -21.29
N GLU A 678 -9.66 36.67 -20.01
CA GLU A 678 -10.95 36.84 -19.36
C GLU A 678 -11.02 38.23 -18.70
N VAL A 679 -12.02 39.03 -19.08
CA VAL A 679 -12.24 40.36 -18.51
C VAL A 679 -13.62 40.43 -17.87
N MET A 680 -13.66 40.85 -16.61
CA MET A 680 -14.92 41.15 -15.92
C MET A 680 -15.29 42.62 -16.17
N TYR A 681 -16.35 42.84 -16.93
CA TYR A 681 -16.95 44.14 -17.16
C TYR A 681 -17.91 44.49 -16.01
N LEU A 682 -17.70 45.65 -15.40
CA LEU A 682 -18.46 46.18 -14.27
C LEU A 682 -19.16 47.48 -14.74
N PRO A 683 -20.46 47.44 -15.06
CA PRO A 683 -21.23 48.64 -15.41
C PRO A 683 -21.29 49.61 -14.23
N VAL A 684 -21.09 50.90 -14.47
CA VAL A 684 -21.22 51.95 -13.43
C VAL A 684 -22.67 52.09 -12.95
N ASP A 685 -23.62 51.75 -13.81
CA ASP A 685 -25.06 51.89 -13.57
C ASP A 685 -25.65 50.82 -12.61
N GLY A 686 -24.79 50.01 -11.97
CA GLY A 686 -25.19 48.98 -11.00
C GLY A 686 -25.78 47.71 -11.62
N GLU A 687 -25.71 47.57 -12.95
CA GLU A 687 -26.11 46.35 -13.64
C GLU A 687 -25.16 45.17 -13.31
N LYS A 688 -25.64 43.95 -13.59
CA LYS A 688 -24.89 42.72 -13.30
C LYS A 688 -23.52 42.71 -14.01
N PRO A 689 -22.42 42.36 -13.32
CA PRO A 689 -21.13 42.19 -13.95
C PRO A 689 -21.17 41.10 -15.03
N ILE A 690 -20.53 41.35 -16.17
CA ILE A 690 -20.48 40.43 -17.32
C ILE A 690 -19.04 39.99 -17.53
N LYS A 691 -18.81 38.68 -17.67
CA LYS A 691 -17.48 38.13 -17.97
C LYS A 691 -17.35 37.91 -19.48
N TYR A 692 -16.42 38.60 -20.11
CA TYR A 692 -16.08 38.42 -21.53
C TYR A 692 -14.81 37.57 -21.67
N GLY A 693 -14.83 36.63 -22.62
CA GLY A 693 -13.63 35.90 -23.07
C GLY A 693 -13.15 36.48 -24.40
N ILE A 694 -11.91 36.97 -24.43
CA ILE A 694 -11.34 37.68 -25.59
C ILE A 694 -10.11 36.91 -26.07
N LEU A 695 -10.13 36.49 -27.34
CA LEU A 695 -8.96 35.92 -28.03
C LEU A 695 -8.12 37.04 -28.64
N LEU A 696 -6.83 37.09 -28.31
CA LEU A 696 -5.89 38.11 -28.77
C LEU A 696 -4.63 37.43 -29.31
N GLY A 697 -4.02 37.91 -30.40
CA GLY A 697 -2.72 37.37 -30.84
C GLY A 697 -1.63 37.65 -29.79
N ALA A 698 -0.57 36.83 -29.73
CA ALA A 698 0.49 36.93 -28.71
C ALA A 698 1.27 38.27 -28.70
N GLY A 699 1.19 39.06 -29.78
CA GLY A 699 1.74 40.42 -29.85
C GLY A 699 0.73 41.54 -29.58
N SER A 700 -0.49 41.21 -29.17
CA SER A 700 -1.55 42.21 -28.95
C SER A 700 -1.25 43.08 -27.74
N HIS A 701 -1.60 44.35 -27.83
CA HIS A 701 -1.48 45.33 -26.76
C HIS A 701 -2.78 45.46 -25.96
N TYR A 702 -2.72 46.10 -24.79
CA TYR A 702 -3.89 46.33 -23.94
C TYR A 702 -5.02 47.11 -24.66
N ARG A 703 -4.68 47.90 -25.69
CA ARG A 703 -5.65 48.66 -26.49
C ARG A 703 -6.57 47.73 -27.29
N ASP A 704 -6.05 46.60 -27.75
CA ASP A 704 -6.81 45.61 -28.51
C ASP A 704 -7.89 44.95 -27.63
N ILE A 705 -7.67 44.90 -26.30
CA ILE A 705 -8.69 44.49 -25.33
C ILE A 705 -9.83 45.51 -25.29
N LEU A 706 -9.52 46.81 -25.24
CA LEU A 706 -10.50 47.88 -25.18
C LEU A 706 -11.30 48.00 -26.47
N GLU A 707 -10.68 47.83 -27.64
CA GLU A 707 -11.39 47.83 -28.93
C GLU A 707 -12.37 46.67 -29.04
N LYS A 708 -11.96 45.46 -28.62
CA LYS A 708 -12.86 44.30 -28.58
C LYS A 708 -13.98 44.47 -27.57
N LEU A 709 -13.69 45.01 -26.38
CA LEU A 709 -14.70 45.32 -25.37
C LEU A 709 -15.66 46.42 -25.83
N THR A 710 -15.20 47.40 -26.60
CA THR A 710 -16.06 48.45 -27.18
C THR A 710 -17.15 47.82 -28.05
N THR A 711 -16.76 46.84 -28.87
CA THR A 711 -17.70 46.09 -29.74
C THR A 711 -18.62 45.18 -28.93
N LEU A 712 -18.09 44.48 -27.92
CA LEU A 712 -18.84 43.49 -27.12
C LEU A 712 -19.78 44.10 -26.07
N ALA A 713 -19.39 45.23 -25.46
CA ALA A 713 -20.16 45.92 -24.43
C ALA A 713 -20.98 47.10 -24.99
N GLY A 714 -20.78 47.46 -26.28
CA GLY A 714 -21.52 48.55 -26.93
C GLY A 714 -21.25 49.93 -26.32
N LYS A 715 -20.07 50.13 -25.72
CA LYS A 715 -19.63 51.39 -25.08
C LYS A 715 -18.41 51.93 -25.79
N GLN A 716 -18.27 53.25 -25.87
CA GLN A 716 -17.11 53.87 -26.50
C GLN A 716 -15.83 53.63 -25.68
N SER A 717 -14.68 53.56 -26.34
CA SER A 717 -13.40 53.20 -25.68
C SER A 717 -12.97 54.19 -24.60
N ASP A 718 -13.42 55.43 -24.64
CA ASP A 718 -13.16 56.48 -23.65
C ASP A 718 -13.98 56.31 -22.35
N GLN A 719 -15.06 55.52 -22.42
CA GLN A 719 -15.92 55.18 -21.28
C GLN A 719 -15.48 53.90 -20.57
N LEU A 720 -14.49 53.19 -21.12
CA LEU A 720 -13.99 51.93 -20.58
C LEU A 720 -12.64 52.17 -19.90
N LYS A 721 -12.52 51.74 -18.64
CA LYS A 721 -11.25 51.69 -17.92
C LYS A 721 -10.91 50.25 -17.60
N LEU A 722 -9.70 49.83 -17.98
CA LEU A 722 -9.16 48.53 -17.62
C LEU A 722 -8.43 48.66 -16.28
N ALA A 723 -8.62 47.70 -15.39
CA ALA A 723 -7.95 47.63 -14.10
C ALA A 723 -7.44 46.21 -13.87
N TYR A 724 -6.20 46.06 -13.43
CA TYR A 724 -5.64 44.75 -13.10
C TYR A 724 -5.92 44.45 -11.62
N VAL A 725 -6.65 43.38 -11.35
CA VAL A 725 -6.99 42.97 -9.97
C VAL A 725 -6.07 41.81 -9.57
N CYS A 726 -5.24 42.03 -8.55
CA CYS A 726 -4.37 41.02 -7.98
C CYS A 726 -4.72 40.82 -6.50
N GLY A 727 -5.37 39.70 -6.18
CA GLY A 727 -5.87 39.43 -4.83
C GLY A 727 -6.91 40.47 -4.40
N SER A 728 -6.62 41.22 -3.33
CA SER A 728 -7.48 42.29 -2.81
C SER A 728 -7.09 43.69 -3.28
N ARG A 729 -6.17 43.83 -4.25
CA ARG A 729 -5.67 45.13 -4.74
C ARG A 729 -5.98 45.33 -6.22
N ILE A 730 -6.36 46.57 -6.54
CA ILE A 730 -6.43 47.08 -7.92
C ILE A 730 -5.10 47.79 -8.20
N GLN A 731 -4.38 47.36 -9.23
CA GLN A 731 -3.10 47.94 -9.69
C GLN A 731 -3.27 48.80 -10.93
#